data_AF-A0A3B0BDE8-F1
#
_entry.id   AF-A0A3B0BDE8-F1
#
_cell.length_a   1.000
_cell.length_b   1.000
_cell.length_c   1.000
_cell.angle_alpha   90.00
_cell.angle_beta   90.00
_cell.angle_gamma   90.00
#
_symmetry.space_group_name_H-M   'P 1'
#
loop_
_entity.id
_entity.type
_entity.pdbx_description
1 polymer ?
#
loop_
_entity_poly.entity_id
_entity_poly.type
_entity_poly.pdbx_seq_one_letter_code
_entity_poly.pdbx_strand_id
1 'polypeptide(L)'
;MNNQKIAVITTEPSDFSELLARQKGVEAVMIRPEESPSLEQYDAIAILGGVSKLPLLLPARMRVAVEAQLQKGKKVFAEYVGSIGHVYCESPVSTRFERLAVCADGQIEGLHKGDLIEDQCNVRLKPYSSFCSHSLPILQYVKKHAHDRVEMDEGVTAAICDRGLWFDNPEHLMICSFRLASAVRARFAPRDSAVKLLAYIVGWLIDAEADMSGLEFPYTVGSRNPDAPLTEQVKAAAGKALGWFERSGVVYDEGRSGALEGPGTEIYPDGTQRMGRIHRVDCIGEIALPYFLHSMLASDERSLAVASNLQNLVYEQFQCKEEGPLRGMIRWTEEAWGVCYQDDVARAIIPQLLRCLYTGSREHLDDIVEALDFLIRTTGTDGTRVYRTDNVKLTPEKLEQLRTTPGNLMSAHYNAFYYGALLLAYKLTGNKRFRGAAVKGLEAIMSVYPETKREQSETQEYCRLIMPLAWLVWVTGEATHREWLYRVSGDLQKFKHDCGAYLEWDDGYRASMRHEIGKGESSLIAKNGDPVIDLLYSNNWLPLGFIQAYFVTKDAHFKWLWEQLAGFLVSAQIHSGDPMIDGAWARAFDAEKAEVFGSPADVGWGPWSIESGWTMAEITSGLMMGLLEERLLPFYADAAAG
;
A
#
# COMPACT_ATOMS: atom_id res chain seq x y z
N MET A 1 -9.87 -42.86 -23.79
CA MET A 1 -8.68 -41.99 -23.84
C MET A 1 -7.90 -42.30 -22.58
N ASN A 2 -6.62 -42.70 -22.68
CA ASN A 2 -5.81 -42.87 -21.47
C ASN A 2 -5.58 -41.48 -20.88
N ASN A 3 -5.81 -41.31 -19.58
CA ASN A 3 -5.40 -40.10 -18.89
C ASN A 3 -3.87 -40.04 -18.89
N GLN A 4 -3.31 -38.87 -19.19
CA GLN A 4 -1.89 -38.60 -19.05
C GLN A 4 -1.54 -38.59 -17.56
N LYS A 5 -0.57 -39.40 -17.14
CA LYS A 5 -0.16 -39.50 -15.72
C LYS A 5 1.03 -38.60 -15.46
N ILE A 6 0.93 -37.67 -14.52
CA ILE A 6 2.04 -36.79 -14.15
C ILE A 6 2.50 -37.11 -12.72
N ALA A 7 3.79 -37.38 -12.54
CA ALA A 7 4.37 -37.52 -11.21
C ALA A 7 4.63 -36.12 -10.63
N VAL A 8 4.03 -35.81 -9.48
CA VAL A 8 4.26 -34.57 -8.75
C VAL A 8 5.08 -34.88 -7.50
N ILE A 9 6.38 -34.62 -7.57
CA ILE A 9 7.32 -34.85 -6.48
C ILE A 9 7.38 -33.61 -5.60
N THR A 10 6.79 -33.71 -4.41
CA THR A 10 6.74 -32.59 -3.46
C THR A 10 6.43 -33.08 -2.04
N THR A 11 6.67 -32.24 -1.05
CA THR A 11 6.36 -32.55 0.35
C THR A 11 4.92 -32.22 0.73
N GLU A 12 4.30 -31.24 0.05
CA GLU A 12 2.97 -30.73 0.37
C GLU A 12 2.22 -30.28 -0.89
N PRO A 13 0.87 -30.29 -0.89
CA PRO A 13 0.08 -29.66 -1.94
C PRO A 13 0.32 -28.14 -2.07
N SER A 14 0.09 -27.64 -3.26
CA SER A 14 0.27 -26.24 -3.65
C SER A 14 -0.68 -25.85 -4.78
N ASP A 15 -0.83 -24.53 -5.01
CA ASP A 15 -1.64 -23.96 -6.10
C ASP A 15 -1.30 -24.62 -7.45
N PHE A 16 -0.01 -24.83 -7.71
CA PHE A 16 0.47 -25.45 -8.93
C PHE A 16 0.07 -26.94 -9.03
N SER A 17 0.18 -27.70 -7.95
CA SER A 17 -0.22 -29.11 -7.94
C SER A 17 -1.74 -29.29 -8.08
N GLU A 18 -2.53 -28.39 -7.49
CA GLU A 18 -3.99 -28.37 -7.62
C GLU A 18 -4.40 -27.98 -9.05
N LEU A 19 -3.73 -26.98 -9.62
CA LEU A 19 -3.88 -26.58 -11.02
C LEU A 19 -3.57 -27.73 -12.00
N LEU A 20 -2.55 -28.55 -11.72
CA LEU A 20 -2.27 -29.75 -12.52
C LEU A 20 -3.36 -30.82 -12.35
N ALA A 21 -3.79 -31.08 -11.12
CA ALA A 21 -4.76 -32.14 -10.81
C ALA A 21 -6.16 -31.90 -11.42
N ARG A 22 -6.52 -30.64 -11.67
CA ARG A 22 -7.81 -30.28 -12.32
C ARG A 22 -7.79 -30.35 -13.84
N GLN A 23 -6.63 -30.51 -14.49
CA GLN A 23 -6.55 -30.53 -15.94
C GLN A 23 -7.29 -31.75 -16.51
N LYS A 24 -8.13 -31.50 -17.53
CA LYS A 24 -8.94 -32.56 -18.13
C LYS A 24 -8.06 -33.62 -18.79
N GLY A 25 -8.26 -34.88 -18.41
CA GLY A 25 -7.48 -35.99 -18.96
C GLY A 25 -6.09 -36.13 -18.36
N VAL A 26 -5.79 -35.39 -17.29
CA VAL A 26 -4.54 -35.52 -16.51
C VAL A 26 -4.84 -36.22 -15.18
N GLU A 27 -3.98 -37.15 -14.79
CA GLU A 27 -3.94 -37.78 -13.48
C GLU A 27 -2.63 -37.36 -12.80
N ALA A 28 -2.69 -36.32 -11.95
CA ALA A 28 -1.54 -35.86 -11.17
C ALA A 28 -1.39 -36.74 -9.91
N VAL A 29 -0.27 -37.44 -9.79
CA VAL A 29 0.02 -38.35 -8.67
C VAL A 29 1.11 -37.73 -7.80
N MET A 30 0.74 -37.38 -6.57
CA MET A 30 1.65 -36.85 -5.57
C MET A 30 2.55 -37.96 -5.04
N ILE A 31 3.86 -37.71 -5.05
CA ILE A 31 4.89 -38.65 -4.61
C ILE A 31 5.81 -37.93 -3.64
N ARG A 32 6.00 -38.49 -2.44
CA ARG A 32 6.95 -37.88 -1.51
C ARG A 32 8.39 -38.14 -1.97
N PRO A 33 9.32 -37.17 -1.81
CA PRO A 33 10.71 -37.33 -2.24
C PRO A 33 11.41 -38.60 -1.70
N GLU A 34 11.03 -39.06 -0.51
CA GLU A 34 11.56 -40.25 0.15
C GLU A 34 11.03 -41.59 -0.39
N GLU A 35 9.87 -41.63 -1.05
CA GLU A 35 9.20 -42.88 -1.44
C GLU A 35 9.89 -43.60 -2.63
N SER A 36 10.53 -42.84 -3.53
CA SER A 36 11.29 -43.34 -4.68
C SER A 36 10.63 -44.50 -5.49
N PRO A 37 9.35 -44.39 -5.91
CA PRO A 37 8.70 -45.41 -6.72
C PRO A 37 9.26 -45.44 -8.16
N SER A 38 8.88 -46.46 -8.94
CA SER A 38 9.17 -46.45 -10.37
C SER A 38 8.45 -45.28 -11.06
N LEU A 39 9.21 -44.49 -11.81
CA LEU A 39 8.68 -43.34 -12.55
C LEU A 39 8.39 -43.64 -14.03
N GLU A 40 8.49 -44.90 -14.46
CA GLU A 40 8.32 -45.29 -15.87
C GLU A 40 6.90 -45.06 -16.38
N GLN A 41 5.89 -45.28 -15.52
CA GLN A 41 4.47 -45.23 -15.85
C GLN A 41 3.88 -43.81 -16.04
N TYR A 42 4.65 -42.77 -15.74
CA TYR A 42 4.22 -41.37 -15.89
C TYR A 42 4.63 -40.81 -17.24
N ASP A 43 3.92 -39.83 -17.77
CA ASP A 43 4.24 -39.17 -19.05
C ASP A 43 5.13 -37.93 -18.85
N ALA A 44 5.05 -37.29 -17.69
CA ALA A 44 5.88 -36.15 -17.30
C ALA A 44 6.13 -36.13 -15.78
N ILE A 45 7.08 -35.31 -15.34
CA ILE A 45 7.45 -35.15 -13.93
C ILE A 45 7.46 -33.65 -13.58
N ALA A 46 6.78 -33.28 -12.50
CA ALA A 46 6.87 -31.97 -11.87
C ALA A 46 7.50 -32.13 -10.49
N ILE A 47 8.57 -31.39 -10.21
CA ILE A 47 9.24 -31.35 -8.91
C ILE A 47 8.95 -29.97 -8.32
N LEU A 48 8.18 -29.93 -7.22
CA LEU A 48 7.72 -28.67 -6.62
C LEU A 48 8.38 -28.50 -5.25
N GLY A 49 9.50 -27.77 -5.21
CA GLY A 49 10.27 -27.49 -3.99
C GLY A 49 9.81 -26.23 -3.25
N GLY A 50 9.07 -25.34 -3.91
CA GLY A 50 8.69 -24.02 -3.41
C GLY A 50 7.67 -24.03 -2.28
N VAL A 51 7.16 -25.20 -1.89
CA VAL A 51 6.33 -25.38 -0.68
C VAL A 51 7.15 -25.28 0.61
N SER A 52 8.48 -25.37 0.53
CA SER A 52 9.39 -25.30 1.67
C SER A 52 10.25 -24.04 1.67
N LYS A 53 10.76 -23.65 2.86
CA LYS A 53 11.72 -22.54 3.00
C LYS A 53 13.07 -22.84 2.36
N LEU A 54 13.50 -24.10 2.41
CA LEU A 54 14.74 -24.57 1.79
C LEU A 54 14.43 -25.20 0.43
N PRO A 55 15.31 -25.05 -0.57
CA PRO A 55 15.11 -25.66 -1.86
C PRO A 55 15.14 -27.18 -1.74
N LEU A 56 14.33 -27.86 -2.55
CA LEU A 56 14.25 -29.31 -2.49
C LEU A 56 15.58 -29.91 -2.97
N LEU A 57 16.15 -30.79 -2.16
CA LEU A 57 17.24 -31.67 -2.56
C LEU A 57 16.69 -33.09 -2.66
N LEU A 58 16.62 -33.61 -3.89
CA LEU A 58 16.15 -34.97 -4.12
C LEU A 58 17.08 -35.97 -3.42
N PRO A 59 16.54 -36.91 -2.62
CA PRO A 59 17.31 -38.03 -2.14
C PRO A 59 17.94 -38.79 -3.30
N ALA A 60 19.14 -39.35 -3.11
CA ALA A 60 19.93 -39.95 -4.19
C ALA A 60 19.15 -40.98 -5.03
N ARG A 61 18.31 -41.81 -4.39
CA ARG A 61 17.47 -42.79 -5.10
C ARG A 61 16.43 -42.13 -6.02
N MET A 62 15.72 -41.13 -5.51
CA MET A 62 14.74 -40.37 -6.29
C MET A 62 15.44 -39.60 -7.42
N ARG A 63 16.58 -38.97 -7.15
CA ARG A 63 17.36 -38.25 -8.17
C ARG A 63 17.74 -39.16 -9.33
N VAL A 64 18.30 -40.34 -9.04
CA VAL A 64 18.64 -41.34 -10.06
C VAL A 64 17.41 -41.74 -10.88
N ALA A 65 16.26 -41.95 -10.22
CA ALA A 65 15.03 -42.31 -10.92
C ALA A 65 14.53 -41.19 -11.86
N VAL A 66 14.52 -39.95 -11.39
CA VAL A 66 14.12 -38.76 -12.18
C VAL A 66 15.07 -38.57 -13.36
N GLU A 67 16.39 -38.54 -13.11
CA GLU A 67 17.38 -38.31 -14.16
C GLU A 67 17.39 -39.45 -15.19
N ALA A 68 17.09 -40.69 -14.80
CA ALA A 68 16.91 -41.79 -15.74
C ALA A 68 15.71 -41.58 -16.68
N GLN A 69 14.59 -41.02 -16.19
CA GLN A 69 13.46 -40.67 -17.07
C GLN A 69 13.78 -39.45 -17.94
N LEU A 70 14.50 -38.48 -17.39
CA LEU A 70 14.99 -37.34 -18.15
C LEU A 70 15.86 -37.83 -19.31
N GLN A 71 16.80 -38.75 -19.12
CA GLN A 71 17.61 -39.30 -20.23
C GLN A 71 16.78 -40.05 -21.29
N LYS A 72 15.58 -40.53 -20.94
CA LYS A 72 14.62 -41.15 -21.88
C LYS A 72 13.77 -40.13 -22.66
N GLY A 73 14.00 -38.83 -22.46
CA GLY A 73 13.25 -37.75 -23.14
C GLY A 73 11.98 -37.30 -22.40
N LYS A 74 11.76 -37.76 -21.17
CA LYS A 74 10.58 -37.38 -20.39
C LYS A 74 10.72 -35.93 -19.90
N LYS A 75 9.66 -35.14 -20.06
CA LYS A 75 9.63 -33.75 -19.57
C LYS A 75 9.75 -33.71 -18.05
N VAL A 76 10.65 -32.85 -17.56
CA VAL A 76 10.83 -32.58 -16.13
C VAL A 76 10.75 -31.08 -15.89
N PHE A 77 9.74 -30.65 -15.14
CA PHE A 77 9.70 -29.32 -14.55
C PHE A 77 10.32 -29.37 -13.15
N ALA A 78 11.35 -28.57 -12.89
CA ALA A 78 12.05 -28.51 -11.61
C ALA A 78 11.94 -27.09 -11.01
N GLU A 79 11.07 -26.95 -10.01
CA GLU A 79 10.81 -25.69 -9.34
C GLU A 79 11.46 -25.65 -7.96
N TYR A 80 12.26 -24.61 -7.72
CA TYR A 80 12.97 -24.37 -6.47
C TYR A 80 13.74 -25.60 -5.94
N VAL A 81 14.46 -26.26 -6.86
CA VAL A 81 15.28 -27.46 -6.60
C VAL A 81 16.75 -27.06 -6.47
N GLY A 82 17.43 -27.47 -5.41
CA GLY A 82 18.80 -27.03 -5.13
C GLY A 82 19.84 -27.60 -6.10
N SER A 83 19.55 -28.75 -6.71
CA SER A 83 20.34 -29.28 -7.84
C SER A 83 19.55 -30.31 -8.64
N ILE A 84 19.71 -30.29 -9.96
CA ILE A 84 19.14 -31.28 -10.89
C ILE A 84 19.96 -31.28 -12.20
N GLY A 85 20.22 -32.46 -12.77
CA GLY A 85 21.13 -32.56 -13.91
C GLY A 85 22.52 -32.06 -13.54
N HIS A 86 23.09 -31.15 -14.34
CA HIS A 86 24.35 -30.49 -14.01
C HIS A 86 24.18 -29.22 -13.18
N VAL A 87 22.97 -28.66 -13.14
CA VAL A 87 22.69 -27.39 -12.45
C VAL A 87 22.71 -27.58 -10.95
N TYR A 88 23.43 -26.69 -10.27
CA TYR A 88 23.31 -26.47 -8.84
C TYR A 88 23.44 -24.97 -8.55
N CYS A 89 22.92 -24.55 -7.40
CA CYS A 89 22.72 -23.15 -7.06
C CYS A 89 23.44 -22.74 -5.79
N GLU A 90 23.65 -21.45 -5.64
CA GLU A 90 24.01 -20.81 -4.37
C GLU A 90 22.85 -20.88 -3.35
N SER A 91 23.12 -20.43 -2.13
CA SER A 91 22.10 -20.27 -1.09
C SER A 91 20.94 -19.38 -1.58
N PRO A 92 19.68 -19.68 -1.18
CA PRO A 92 18.54 -18.87 -1.57
C PRO A 92 18.65 -17.42 -1.11
N VAL A 93 18.16 -16.50 -1.93
CA VAL A 93 18.13 -15.06 -1.63
C VAL A 93 16.72 -14.49 -1.83
N SER A 94 16.39 -13.45 -1.08
CA SER A 94 15.13 -12.72 -1.27
C SER A 94 15.13 -12.00 -2.62
N THR A 95 13.98 -11.96 -3.26
CA THR A 95 13.73 -11.19 -4.49
C THR A 95 13.26 -9.78 -4.20
N ARG A 96 13.32 -9.31 -2.94
CA ARG A 96 12.98 -7.92 -2.60
C ARG A 96 13.73 -6.97 -3.53
N PHE A 97 12.97 -6.14 -4.25
CA PHE A 97 13.45 -5.19 -5.27
C PHE A 97 13.86 -5.78 -6.63
N GLU A 98 13.64 -7.07 -6.85
CA GLU A 98 13.91 -7.76 -8.10
C GLU A 98 12.61 -8.27 -8.70
N ARG A 99 12.47 -8.20 -10.02
CA ARG A 99 11.29 -8.66 -10.75
C ARG A 99 11.68 -9.55 -11.91
N LEU A 100 10.78 -10.43 -12.32
CA LEU A 100 10.97 -11.28 -13.48
C LEU A 100 10.65 -10.49 -14.75
N ALA A 101 11.61 -10.35 -15.66
CA ALA A 101 11.41 -9.78 -16.97
C ALA A 101 11.33 -10.89 -18.03
N VAL A 102 10.40 -10.75 -18.96
CA VAL A 102 10.26 -11.63 -20.14
C VAL A 102 11.41 -11.36 -21.11
N CYS A 103 12.17 -12.38 -21.48
CA CYS A 103 13.40 -12.21 -22.26
C CYS A 103 13.18 -12.16 -23.79
N ALA A 104 12.10 -12.76 -24.29
CA ALA A 104 11.80 -12.85 -25.71
C ALA A 104 10.29 -12.84 -25.99
N ASP A 105 9.91 -12.31 -27.15
CA ASP A 105 8.54 -12.36 -27.65
C ASP A 105 8.15 -13.78 -28.10
N GLY A 106 6.87 -14.11 -27.97
CA GLY A 106 6.29 -15.34 -28.54
C GLY A 106 6.57 -16.62 -27.75
N GLN A 107 7.36 -16.58 -26.67
CA GLN A 107 7.62 -17.74 -25.83
C GLN A 107 6.44 -18.05 -24.89
N ILE A 108 5.91 -17.03 -24.22
CA ILE A 108 4.68 -17.10 -23.41
C ILE A 108 3.62 -16.30 -24.16
N GLU A 109 2.52 -16.95 -24.52
CA GLU A 109 1.45 -16.30 -25.28
C GLU A 109 0.88 -15.08 -24.55
N GLY A 110 0.76 -13.96 -25.27
CA GLY A 110 0.23 -12.70 -24.73
C GLY A 110 1.17 -11.95 -23.78
N LEU A 111 2.43 -12.38 -23.64
CA LEU A 111 3.50 -11.62 -23.00
C LEU A 111 4.55 -11.20 -24.03
N HIS A 112 5.11 -10.02 -23.81
CA HIS A 112 6.10 -9.40 -24.68
C HIS A 112 7.44 -9.23 -23.98
N LYS A 113 8.51 -9.17 -24.77
CA LYS A 113 9.85 -8.90 -24.28
C LYS A 113 9.87 -7.63 -23.42
N GLY A 114 10.38 -7.77 -22.21
CA GLY A 114 10.48 -6.69 -21.22
C GLY A 114 9.30 -6.57 -20.26
N ASP A 115 8.19 -7.27 -20.48
CA ASP A 115 7.08 -7.29 -19.52
C ASP A 115 7.56 -7.85 -18.17
N LEU A 116 7.08 -7.25 -17.09
CA LEU A 116 7.46 -7.57 -15.73
C LEU A 116 6.39 -8.42 -15.03
N ILE A 117 6.86 -9.40 -14.27
CA ILE A 117 6.10 -10.18 -13.30
C ILE A 117 6.76 -9.98 -11.93
N GLU A 118 6.00 -9.48 -10.98
CA GLU A 118 6.33 -9.34 -9.58
C GLU A 118 5.95 -10.61 -8.82
N ASP A 119 6.92 -11.16 -8.09
CA ASP A 119 6.74 -12.35 -7.25
C ASP A 119 6.53 -12.01 -5.76
N GLN A 120 6.39 -10.71 -5.47
CA GLN A 120 5.95 -10.10 -4.22
C GLN A 120 6.91 -10.24 -3.02
N CYS A 121 8.23 -10.17 -3.23
CA CYS A 121 9.26 -10.45 -2.22
C CYS A 121 9.38 -11.96 -1.89
N ASN A 122 9.41 -12.75 -2.96
CA ASN A 122 9.70 -14.18 -2.94
C ASN A 122 11.16 -14.49 -2.56
N VAL A 123 11.57 -15.74 -2.82
CA VAL A 123 12.91 -16.28 -2.65
C VAL A 123 13.31 -17.00 -3.93
N ARG A 124 14.52 -16.73 -4.42
CA ARG A 124 15.10 -17.37 -5.60
C ARG A 124 16.44 -18.02 -5.33
N LEU A 125 16.81 -18.94 -6.21
CA LEU A 125 18.12 -19.59 -6.30
C LEU A 125 18.95 -18.90 -7.39
N LYS A 126 20.26 -18.82 -7.17
CA LYS A 126 21.21 -18.31 -8.17
C LYS A 126 22.04 -19.47 -8.73
N PRO A 127 21.82 -19.90 -9.99
CA PRO A 127 22.59 -21.00 -10.56
C PRO A 127 24.05 -20.59 -10.80
N TYR A 128 24.98 -21.51 -10.59
CA TYR A 128 26.38 -21.29 -10.96
C TYR A 128 26.53 -21.29 -12.48
N SER A 129 27.19 -20.26 -13.01
CA SER A 129 27.28 -20.02 -14.45
C SER A 129 27.88 -21.19 -15.25
N SER A 130 28.92 -21.84 -14.71
CA SER A 130 29.62 -22.95 -15.37
C SER A 130 28.79 -24.24 -15.52
N PHE A 131 27.62 -24.30 -14.88
CA PHE A 131 26.83 -25.53 -14.74
C PHE A 131 25.40 -25.37 -15.27
N CYS A 132 25.14 -24.31 -16.02
CA CYS A 132 23.83 -23.94 -16.52
C CYS A 132 23.91 -23.69 -18.03
N SER A 133 22.82 -23.95 -18.74
CA SER A 133 22.72 -23.65 -20.16
C SER A 133 22.94 -22.16 -20.45
N HIS A 134 23.63 -21.86 -21.56
CA HIS A 134 23.84 -20.50 -22.05
C HIS A 134 22.76 -20.04 -23.03
N SER A 135 21.79 -20.89 -23.37
CA SER A 135 20.63 -20.54 -24.20
C SER A 135 19.81 -19.42 -23.55
N LEU A 136 19.15 -18.58 -24.34
CA LEU A 136 18.35 -17.47 -23.82
C LEU A 136 17.28 -18.01 -22.82
N PRO A 137 17.19 -17.46 -21.58
CA PRO A 137 16.16 -17.87 -20.64
C PRO A 137 14.78 -17.35 -21.08
N ILE A 138 13.72 -17.88 -20.46
CA ILE A 138 12.35 -17.43 -20.66
C ILE A 138 12.10 -16.18 -19.80
N LEU A 139 12.46 -16.28 -18.52
CA LEU A 139 12.37 -15.20 -17.54
C LEU A 139 13.72 -14.96 -16.89
N GLN A 140 13.99 -13.70 -16.59
CA GLN A 140 15.19 -13.30 -15.87
C GLN A 140 14.89 -12.24 -14.82
N TYR A 141 15.52 -12.35 -13.66
CA TYR A 141 15.46 -11.33 -12.64
C TYR A 141 16.18 -10.05 -13.07
N VAL A 142 15.50 -8.93 -12.87
CA VAL A 142 16.03 -7.58 -13.09
C VAL A 142 15.82 -6.73 -11.85
N LYS A 143 16.78 -5.87 -11.56
CA LYS A 143 16.69 -4.84 -10.51
C LYS A 143 16.61 -3.46 -11.16
N LYS A 144 15.45 -3.12 -11.72
CA LYS A 144 15.19 -1.85 -12.43
C LYS A 144 13.91 -1.19 -11.91
N HIS A 145 13.94 0.14 -11.80
CA HIS A 145 12.78 0.95 -11.40
C HIS A 145 11.92 1.14 -12.65
N ALA A 146 10.74 0.53 -12.63
CA ALA A 146 9.81 0.48 -13.75
C ALA A 146 8.41 0.15 -13.22
N HIS A 147 7.37 0.47 -13.99
CA HIS A 147 6.01 0.05 -13.64
C HIS A 147 5.76 -1.42 -14.00
N ASP A 148 5.49 -1.71 -15.27
CA ASP A 148 5.19 -3.05 -15.79
C ASP A 148 6.13 -3.52 -16.92
N ARG A 149 7.07 -2.67 -17.36
CA ARG A 149 7.98 -3.00 -18.46
C ARG A 149 9.37 -2.42 -18.30
N VAL A 150 10.38 -3.18 -18.74
CA VAL A 150 11.78 -2.75 -18.84
C VAL A 150 12.33 -2.92 -20.26
N GLU A 151 13.34 -2.13 -20.59
CA GLU A 151 14.18 -2.40 -21.75
C GLU A 151 15.11 -3.58 -21.48
N MET A 152 15.17 -4.48 -22.47
CA MET A 152 15.91 -5.74 -22.42
C MET A 152 17.02 -5.76 -23.48
N ASP A 153 18.26 -5.75 -23.02
CA ASP A 153 19.48 -5.81 -23.83
C ASP A 153 20.28 -7.11 -23.56
N GLU A 154 21.30 -7.37 -24.37
CA GLU A 154 22.13 -8.57 -24.25
C GLU A 154 22.84 -8.65 -22.88
N GLY A 155 23.22 -7.51 -22.30
CA GLY A 155 23.88 -7.43 -21.01
C GLY A 155 23.00 -7.90 -19.87
N VAL A 156 21.70 -7.54 -19.90
CA VAL A 156 20.70 -8.09 -18.96
C VAL A 156 20.69 -9.61 -19.08
N THR A 157 20.51 -10.16 -20.29
CA THR A 157 20.36 -11.61 -20.55
C THR A 157 21.62 -12.46 -20.38
N ALA A 158 22.79 -11.84 -20.29
CA ALA A 158 24.06 -12.55 -20.12
C ALA A 158 24.30 -13.07 -18.69
N ALA A 159 23.65 -12.48 -17.68
CA ALA A 159 23.84 -12.85 -16.27
C ALA A 159 23.14 -14.18 -15.94
N ILE A 160 23.86 -15.30 -16.10
CA ILE A 160 23.35 -16.65 -15.84
C ILE A 160 22.80 -16.80 -14.41
N CYS A 161 23.45 -16.19 -13.42
CA CYS A 161 23.00 -16.23 -12.03
C CYS A 161 21.65 -15.54 -11.78
N ASP A 162 21.15 -14.76 -12.75
CA ASP A 162 19.87 -14.06 -12.66
C ASP A 162 18.70 -14.75 -13.37
N ARG A 163 18.92 -15.94 -13.93
CA ARG A 163 17.84 -16.70 -14.59
C ARG A 163 16.70 -17.03 -13.62
N GLY A 164 15.47 -16.74 -14.05
CA GLY A 164 14.24 -17.08 -13.35
C GLY A 164 13.63 -18.40 -13.83
N LEU A 165 13.44 -18.52 -15.15
CA LEU A 165 12.85 -19.70 -15.80
C LEU A 165 13.60 -19.97 -17.11
N TRP A 166 14.07 -21.20 -17.34
CA TRP A 166 14.77 -21.57 -18.57
C TRP A 166 14.71 -23.08 -18.85
N PHE A 167 15.05 -23.45 -20.09
CA PHE A 167 15.36 -24.83 -20.44
C PHE A 167 16.87 -25.08 -20.29
N ASP A 168 17.22 -26.16 -19.59
CA ASP A 168 18.61 -26.59 -19.43
C ASP A 168 18.94 -27.79 -20.32
N ASN A 169 20.09 -28.44 -20.11
CA ASN A 169 20.53 -29.61 -20.85
C ASN A 169 20.21 -30.89 -20.05
N PRO A 170 19.42 -31.83 -20.60
CA PRO A 170 18.80 -31.81 -21.93
C PRO A 170 17.56 -30.90 -22.04
N GLU A 171 17.20 -30.47 -23.26
CA GLU A 171 16.21 -29.41 -23.54
C GLU A 171 14.79 -29.62 -22.96
N HIS A 172 14.45 -30.85 -22.58
CA HIS A 172 13.18 -31.18 -21.91
C HIS A 172 13.25 -31.11 -20.37
N LEU A 173 14.31 -30.49 -19.82
CA LEU A 173 14.41 -30.05 -18.42
C LEU A 173 14.12 -28.54 -18.34
N MET A 174 12.96 -28.18 -17.79
CA MET A 174 12.62 -26.79 -17.49
C MET A 174 12.90 -26.51 -16.01
N ILE A 175 13.69 -25.47 -15.72
CA ILE A 175 14.07 -25.09 -14.36
C ILE A 175 13.46 -23.74 -14.01
N CYS A 176 12.80 -23.68 -12.85
CA CYS A 176 12.31 -22.47 -12.21
C CYS A 176 13.12 -22.25 -10.92
N SER A 177 13.86 -21.14 -10.86
CA SER A 177 14.76 -20.85 -9.74
C SER A 177 14.06 -20.25 -8.52
N PHE A 178 12.78 -19.92 -8.61
CA PHE A 178 12.01 -19.24 -7.57
C PHE A 178 10.81 -20.05 -7.13
N ARG A 179 10.16 -19.63 -6.03
CA ARG A 179 9.02 -20.37 -5.47
C ARG A 179 7.74 -20.02 -6.22
N LEU A 180 7.42 -20.76 -7.27
CA LEU A 180 6.21 -20.64 -8.08
C LEU A 180 5.06 -21.51 -7.53
N ALA A 181 5.35 -22.54 -6.74
CA ALA A 181 4.36 -23.54 -6.32
C ALA A 181 3.06 -22.91 -5.74
N SER A 182 3.19 -21.80 -5.02
CA SER A 182 2.07 -21.06 -4.41
C SER A 182 1.88 -19.65 -5.00
N ALA A 183 2.12 -19.47 -6.30
CA ALA A 183 2.10 -18.15 -6.95
C ALA A 183 0.77 -17.40 -6.81
N VAL A 184 -0.37 -18.11 -6.71
CA VAL A 184 -1.69 -17.49 -6.56
C VAL A 184 -1.87 -16.98 -5.13
N ARG A 185 -1.58 -17.80 -4.12
CA ARG A 185 -1.56 -17.39 -2.71
C ARG A 185 -0.55 -16.28 -2.45
N ALA A 186 0.62 -16.35 -3.08
CA ALA A 186 1.66 -15.32 -3.02
C ALA A 186 1.34 -14.06 -3.84
N ARG A 187 0.16 -13.98 -4.49
CA ARG A 187 -0.35 -12.80 -5.22
C ARG A 187 0.62 -12.26 -6.28
N PHE A 188 1.20 -13.16 -7.08
CA PHE A 188 1.99 -12.76 -8.23
C PHE A 188 1.20 -11.77 -9.10
N ALA A 189 1.88 -10.71 -9.54
CA ALA A 189 1.25 -9.60 -10.25
C ALA A 189 2.09 -9.14 -11.45
N PRO A 190 1.53 -8.54 -12.51
CA PRO A 190 0.09 -8.47 -12.78
C PRO A 190 -0.57 -9.84 -12.85
N ARG A 191 -1.83 -9.92 -12.40
CA ARG A 191 -2.58 -11.18 -12.32
C ARG A 191 -2.62 -11.90 -13.66
N ASP A 192 -2.91 -11.18 -14.73
CA ASP A 192 -2.98 -11.72 -16.09
C ASP A 192 -1.62 -12.32 -16.53
N SER A 193 -0.52 -11.63 -16.24
CA SER A 193 0.82 -12.13 -16.54
C SER A 193 1.18 -13.39 -15.73
N ALA A 194 0.78 -13.44 -14.46
CA ALA A 194 0.96 -14.61 -13.61
C ALA A 194 0.15 -15.82 -14.12
N VAL A 195 -1.09 -15.60 -14.57
CA VAL A 195 -1.94 -16.65 -15.18
C VAL A 195 -1.28 -17.18 -16.46
N LYS A 196 -0.81 -16.30 -17.35
CA LYS A 196 -0.12 -16.69 -18.59
C LYS A 196 1.14 -17.50 -18.32
N LEU A 197 1.92 -17.13 -17.31
CA LEU A 197 3.09 -17.89 -16.87
C LEU A 197 2.72 -19.31 -16.40
N LEU A 198 1.70 -19.42 -15.53
CA LEU A 198 1.23 -20.72 -15.04
C LEU A 198 0.69 -21.58 -16.19
N ALA A 199 -0.11 -20.99 -17.08
CA ALA A 199 -0.68 -21.66 -18.24
C ALA A 199 0.41 -22.19 -19.18
N TYR A 200 1.47 -21.42 -19.40
CA TYR A 200 2.62 -21.83 -20.22
C TYR A 200 3.31 -23.07 -19.64
N ILE A 201 3.62 -23.06 -18.35
CA ILE A 201 4.37 -24.17 -17.71
C ILE A 201 3.50 -25.43 -17.65
N VAL A 202 2.23 -25.29 -17.25
CA VAL A 202 1.28 -26.41 -17.22
C VAL A 202 1.06 -26.96 -18.61
N GLY A 203 0.83 -26.10 -19.60
CA GLY A 203 0.61 -26.50 -20.98
C GLY A 203 1.80 -27.23 -21.59
N TRP A 204 3.02 -26.77 -21.26
CA TRP A 204 4.25 -27.48 -21.61
C TRP A 204 4.33 -28.87 -20.97
N LEU A 205 3.95 -29.03 -19.69
CA LEU A 205 3.96 -30.33 -19.01
C LEU A 205 2.96 -31.32 -19.60
N ILE A 206 1.78 -30.86 -20.02
CA ILE A 206 0.67 -31.71 -20.47
C ILE A 206 0.59 -31.88 -22.00
N ASP A 207 1.41 -31.16 -22.78
CA ASP A 207 1.32 -31.12 -24.26
C ASP A 207 -0.06 -30.68 -24.78
N ALA A 208 -0.71 -29.77 -24.06
CA ALA A 208 -2.03 -29.24 -24.39
C ALA A 208 -2.19 -27.83 -23.81
N GLU A 209 -3.22 -27.10 -24.24
CA GLU A 209 -3.58 -25.82 -23.62
C GLU A 209 -4.05 -26.05 -22.19
N ALA A 210 -3.52 -25.27 -21.24
CA ALA A 210 -3.89 -25.38 -19.83
C ALA A 210 -5.24 -24.71 -19.57
N ASP A 211 -6.14 -25.42 -18.90
CA ASP A 211 -7.40 -24.85 -18.43
C ASP A 211 -7.17 -24.01 -17.17
N MET A 212 -7.23 -22.69 -17.37
CA MET A 212 -7.10 -21.71 -16.30
C MET A 212 -8.44 -21.34 -15.65
N SER A 213 -9.57 -21.86 -16.16
CA SER A 213 -10.88 -21.59 -15.59
C SER A 213 -11.00 -22.10 -14.15
N GLY A 214 -11.77 -21.38 -13.33
CA GLY A 214 -11.93 -21.69 -11.91
C GLY A 214 -10.67 -21.50 -11.05
N LEU A 215 -9.64 -20.81 -11.53
CA LEU A 215 -8.54 -20.37 -10.66
C LEU A 215 -9.03 -19.24 -9.75
N GLU A 216 -9.11 -19.51 -8.45
CA GLU A 216 -9.55 -18.53 -7.45
C GLU A 216 -8.34 -17.79 -6.88
N PHE A 217 -8.33 -16.47 -7.04
CA PHE A 217 -7.33 -15.61 -6.44
C PHE A 217 -7.68 -15.30 -4.99
N PRO A 218 -6.68 -15.04 -4.12
CA PRO A 218 -6.92 -14.75 -2.71
C PRO A 218 -7.67 -13.43 -2.50
N TYR A 219 -7.86 -12.63 -3.55
CA TYR A 219 -8.66 -11.42 -3.48
C TYR A 219 -9.31 -11.05 -4.81
N THR A 220 -10.37 -10.26 -4.71
CA THR A 220 -11.03 -9.57 -5.83
C THR A 220 -11.24 -8.10 -5.51
N VAL A 221 -11.28 -7.29 -6.57
CA VAL A 221 -11.71 -5.89 -6.57
C VAL A 221 -12.75 -5.72 -7.69
N GLY A 222 -13.23 -4.50 -7.94
CA GLY A 222 -14.26 -4.24 -8.96
C GLY A 222 -15.69 -4.47 -8.45
N SER A 223 -15.91 -4.37 -7.14
CA SER A 223 -17.20 -4.72 -6.53
C SER A 223 -18.33 -3.69 -6.73
N ARG A 224 -18.01 -2.54 -7.33
CA ARG A 224 -18.99 -1.47 -7.57
C ARG A 224 -20.03 -1.93 -8.59
N ASN A 225 -21.30 -1.81 -8.24
CA ASN A 225 -22.43 -1.97 -9.14
C ASN A 225 -22.93 -0.59 -9.60
N PRO A 226 -22.76 -0.20 -10.87
CA PRO A 226 -23.24 1.08 -11.39
C PRO A 226 -24.76 1.28 -11.30
N ASP A 227 -25.53 0.19 -11.27
CA ASP A 227 -27.00 0.23 -11.25
C ASP A 227 -27.58 0.33 -9.81
N ALA A 228 -26.74 0.16 -8.78
CA ALA A 228 -27.16 0.26 -7.39
C ALA A 228 -26.87 1.66 -6.81
N PRO A 229 -27.68 2.15 -5.85
CA PRO A 229 -27.43 3.44 -5.21
C PRO A 229 -26.03 3.51 -4.59
N LEU A 230 -25.27 4.55 -4.93
CA LEU A 230 -23.91 4.75 -4.41
C LEU A 230 -23.89 4.78 -2.88
N THR A 231 -24.87 5.44 -2.26
CA THR A 231 -24.97 5.57 -0.79
C THR A 231 -24.97 4.23 -0.07
N GLU A 232 -25.71 3.23 -0.57
CA GLU A 232 -25.76 1.90 0.06
C GLU A 232 -24.44 1.14 -0.12
N GLN A 233 -23.80 1.28 -1.28
CA GLN A 233 -22.49 0.69 -1.54
C GLN A 233 -21.40 1.32 -0.68
N VAL A 234 -21.42 2.64 -0.51
CA VAL A 234 -20.52 3.38 0.38
C VAL A 234 -20.74 2.95 1.84
N LYS A 235 -21.99 2.78 2.27
CA LYS A 235 -22.33 2.27 3.60
C LYS A 235 -21.78 0.86 3.83
N ALA A 236 -21.92 -0.03 2.85
CA ALA A 236 -21.36 -1.38 2.92
C ALA A 236 -19.82 -1.35 2.98
N ALA A 237 -19.17 -0.56 2.11
CA ALA A 237 -17.71 -0.45 2.07
C ALA A 237 -17.14 0.13 3.38
N ALA A 238 -17.72 1.23 3.89
CA ALA A 238 -17.31 1.84 5.15
C ALA A 238 -17.53 0.91 6.35
N GLY A 239 -18.65 0.18 6.40
CA GLY A 239 -18.90 -0.82 7.44
C GLY A 239 -17.91 -1.99 7.39
N LYS A 240 -17.56 -2.46 6.19
CA LYS A 240 -16.57 -3.52 6.01
C LYS A 240 -15.18 -3.09 6.46
N ALA A 241 -14.78 -1.86 6.12
CA ALA A 241 -13.51 -1.24 6.54
C ALA A 241 -13.45 -0.99 8.05
N LEU A 242 -14.54 -0.51 8.67
CA LEU A 242 -14.61 -0.39 10.13
C LEU A 242 -14.40 -1.75 10.81
N GLY A 243 -15.09 -2.78 10.34
CA GLY A 243 -14.93 -4.13 10.89
C GLY A 243 -13.56 -4.76 10.59
N TRP A 244 -12.84 -4.29 9.57
CA TRP A 244 -11.49 -4.78 9.25
C TRP A 244 -10.50 -4.46 10.38
N PHE A 245 -10.62 -3.30 11.05
CA PHE A 245 -9.74 -2.96 12.17
C PHE A 245 -9.71 -4.04 13.25
N GLU A 246 -10.87 -4.61 13.61
CA GLU A 246 -10.93 -5.70 14.61
C GLU A 246 -10.56 -7.06 13.99
N ARG A 247 -11.10 -7.40 12.80
CA ARG A 247 -10.89 -8.71 12.17
C ARG A 247 -9.43 -8.98 11.78
N SER A 248 -8.69 -7.95 11.40
CA SER A 248 -7.26 -8.01 11.07
C SER A 248 -6.36 -8.08 12.31
N GLY A 249 -6.90 -7.77 13.50
CA GLY A 249 -6.13 -7.62 14.74
C GLY A 249 -5.41 -6.28 14.90
N VAL A 250 -5.65 -5.31 14.01
CA VAL A 250 -5.07 -3.96 14.10
C VAL A 250 -5.53 -3.22 15.35
N VAL A 251 -6.84 -3.24 15.61
CA VAL A 251 -7.43 -2.77 16.87
C VAL A 251 -7.75 -3.99 17.72
N TYR A 252 -7.24 -3.97 18.95
CA TYR A 252 -7.44 -5.01 19.94
C TYR A 252 -7.69 -4.37 21.30
N ASP A 253 -8.15 -5.16 22.28
CA ASP A 253 -8.44 -4.68 23.64
C ASP A 253 -9.33 -3.43 23.65
N GLU A 254 -10.30 -3.38 22.73
CA GLU A 254 -11.21 -2.24 22.54
C GLU A 254 -10.49 -0.89 22.38
N GLY A 255 -9.29 -0.88 21.81
CA GLY A 255 -8.47 0.30 21.58
C GLY A 255 -7.70 0.81 22.81
N ARG A 256 -7.83 0.18 23.99
CA ARG A 256 -7.11 0.59 25.22
C ARG A 256 -5.61 0.45 25.10
N SER A 257 -5.16 -0.50 24.29
CA SER A 257 -3.76 -0.77 24.02
C SER A 257 -3.25 -0.08 22.74
N GLY A 258 -4.07 0.74 22.08
CA GLY A 258 -3.73 1.42 20.84
C GLY A 258 -4.11 0.63 19.59
N ALA A 259 -3.40 0.89 18.50
CA ALA A 259 -3.60 0.23 17.22
C ALA A 259 -2.27 0.00 16.50
N LEU A 260 -2.19 -1.14 15.79
CA LEU A 260 -1.04 -1.53 14.99
C LEU A 260 -1.00 -0.74 13.67
N GLU A 261 0.19 -0.53 13.12
CA GLU A 261 0.41 0.19 11.85
C GLU A 261 -0.30 -0.48 10.66
N GLY A 262 -0.38 -1.82 10.64
CA GLY A 262 -1.07 -2.59 9.61
C GLY A 262 -0.17 -3.55 8.82
N PRO A 263 -0.71 -4.28 7.84
CA PRO A 263 0.07 -5.18 6.98
C PRO A 263 1.17 -4.47 6.19
N GLY A 264 2.39 -5.03 6.24
CA GLY A 264 3.54 -4.57 5.48
C GLY A 264 3.48 -4.94 3.99
N THR A 265 4.44 -4.43 3.23
CA THR A 265 4.44 -4.61 1.77
C THR A 265 4.83 -6.01 1.29
N GLU A 266 5.61 -6.77 2.06
CA GLU A 266 6.15 -8.05 1.62
C GLU A 266 5.12 -9.17 1.77
N ILE A 267 4.88 -9.90 0.68
CA ILE A 267 4.05 -11.11 0.67
C ILE A 267 4.98 -12.30 0.59
N TYR A 268 4.99 -13.09 1.65
CA TYR A 268 5.84 -14.28 1.67
C TYR A 268 5.31 -15.33 0.70
N PRO A 269 6.15 -16.29 0.28
CA PRO A 269 5.76 -17.27 -0.74
C PRO A 269 4.60 -18.20 -0.35
N ASP A 270 4.18 -18.21 0.91
CA ASP A 270 2.99 -18.93 1.39
C ASP A 270 1.72 -18.06 1.38
N GLY A 271 1.81 -16.81 0.94
CA GLY A 271 0.74 -15.81 0.88
C GLY A 271 0.63 -14.93 2.12
N THR A 272 1.35 -15.23 3.19
CA THR A 272 1.30 -14.46 4.44
C THR A 272 1.99 -13.10 4.31
N GLN A 273 1.60 -12.12 5.13
CA GLN A 273 2.24 -10.81 5.23
C GLN A 273 2.57 -10.52 6.68
N ARG A 274 3.60 -9.69 6.90
CA ARG A 274 3.96 -9.23 8.23
C ARG A 274 2.99 -8.14 8.69
N MET A 275 2.44 -8.26 9.90
CA MET A 275 1.78 -7.15 10.58
C MET A 275 2.82 -6.24 11.25
N GLY A 276 2.79 -4.94 10.97
CA GLY A 276 3.56 -3.92 11.67
C GLY A 276 3.16 -3.87 13.15
N ARG A 277 4.12 -3.99 14.07
CA ARG A 277 3.86 -4.10 15.52
C ARG A 277 4.01 -2.79 16.29
N ILE A 278 4.34 -1.71 15.58
CA ILE A 278 4.62 -0.42 16.18
C ILE A 278 3.30 0.32 16.38
N HIS A 279 3.09 0.84 17.60
CA HIS A 279 2.00 1.77 17.89
C HIS A 279 2.43 3.17 17.50
N ARG A 280 1.89 3.65 16.37
CA ARG A 280 2.08 5.03 15.94
C ARG A 280 0.92 5.90 16.38
N VAL A 281 1.23 7.07 16.93
CA VAL A 281 0.24 7.97 17.53
C VAL A 281 -0.79 8.49 16.52
N ASP A 282 -0.36 8.70 15.28
CA ASP A 282 -1.24 9.10 14.18
C ASP A 282 -2.24 7.99 13.86
N CYS A 283 -1.77 6.75 13.69
CA CYS A 283 -2.65 5.60 13.46
C CYS A 283 -3.70 5.47 14.59
N ILE A 284 -3.26 5.56 15.85
CA ILE A 284 -4.16 5.50 17.02
C ILE A 284 -5.22 6.60 16.95
N GLY A 285 -4.80 7.85 16.73
CA GLY A 285 -5.70 8.99 16.73
C GLY A 285 -6.67 8.96 15.55
N GLU A 286 -6.17 8.71 14.34
CA GLU A 286 -6.95 8.64 13.10
C GLU A 286 -8.05 7.58 13.18
N ILE A 287 -7.74 6.37 13.67
CA ILE A 287 -8.71 5.26 13.82
C ILE A 287 -9.83 5.59 14.80
N ALA A 288 -9.63 6.51 15.74
CA ALA A 288 -10.72 6.93 16.63
C ALA A 288 -11.88 7.61 15.87
N LEU A 289 -11.60 8.30 14.76
CA LEU A 289 -12.61 9.02 13.99
C LEU A 289 -13.67 8.10 13.34
N PRO A 290 -13.34 7.03 12.60
CA PRO A 290 -14.37 6.16 12.03
C PRO A 290 -15.21 5.47 13.10
N TYR A 291 -14.65 5.08 14.24
CA TYR A 291 -15.45 4.57 15.37
C TYR A 291 -16.40 5.63 15.94
N PHE A 292 -15.93 6.86 16.12
CA PHE A 292 -16.79 7.95 16.56
C PHE A 292 -17.92 8.25 15.56
N LEU A 293 -17.61 8.35 14.27
CA LEU A 293 -18.61 8.55 13.22
C LEU A 293 -19.60 7.39 13.14
N HIS A 294 -19.15 6.14 13.32
CA HIS A 294 -20.03 4.99 13.41
C HIS A 294 -20.97 5.07 14.61
N SER A 295 -20.48 5.49 15.79
CA SER A 295 -21.34 5.72 16.96
C SER A 295 -22.39 6.79 16.70
N MET A 296 -22.06 7.84 15.94
CA MET A 296 -23.05 8.81 15.48
C MET A 296 -24.07 8.12 14.58
N LEU A 297 -23.63 7.43 13.52
CA LEU A 297 -24.48 6.84 12.49
C LEU A 297 -25.44 5.76 13.03
N ALA A 298 -24.95 4.90 13.91
CA ALA A 298 -25.67 3.71 14.38
C ALA A 298 -26.11 3.78 15.86
N SER A 299 -25.80 4.87 16.57
CA SER A 299 -26.00 4.99 18.02
C SER A 299 -25.30 3.86 18.81
N ASP A 300 -24.12 3.44 18.35
CA ASP A 300 -23.36 2.32 18.91
C ASP A 300 -22.42 2.79 20.04
N GLU A 301 -22.77 2.47 21.29
CA GLU A 301 -22.01 2.85 22.48
C GLU A 301 -20.62 2.19 22.53
N ARG A 302 -20.47 0.97 21.99
CA ARG A 302 -19.18 0.27 21.93
C ARG A 302 -18.19 1.03 21.05
N SER A 303 -18.61 1.48 19.87
CA SER A 303 -17.76 2.29 18.99
C SER A 303 -17.36 3.60 19.63
N LEU A 304 -18.27 4.24 20.39
CA LEU A 304 -17.93 5.44 21.15
C LEU A 304 -16.86 5.16 22.23
N ALA A 305 -16.96 4.00 22.91
CA ALA A 305 -15.97 3.57 23.89
C ALA A 305 -14.60 3.32 23.24
N VAL A 306 -14.54 2.62 22.10
CA VAL A 306 -13.29 2.38 21.35
C VAL A 306 -12.66 3.70 20.91
N ALA A 307 -13.44 4.61 20.33
CA ALA A 307 -12.97 5.94 19.94
C ALA A 307 -12.40 6.72 21.13
N SER A 308 -13.04 6.63 22.30
CA SER A 308 -12.57 7.30 23.51
C SER A 308 -11.28 6.66 24.04
N ASN A 309 -11.18 5.33 24.08
CA ASN A 309 -9.98 4.63 24.54
C ASN A 309 -8.75 4.99 23.70
N LEU A 310 -8.90 5.00 22.36
CA LEU A 310 -7.81 5.38 21.45
C LEU A 310 -7.35 6.82 21.69
N GLN A 311 -8.29 7.77 21.82
CA GLN A 311 -7.95 9.17 22.07
C GLN A 311 -7.33 9.39 23.45
N ASN A 312 -7.84 8.73 24.51
CA ASN A 312 -7.24 8.79 25.84
C ASN A 312 -5.77 8.37 25.78
N LEU A 313 -5.44 7.30 25.04
CA LEU A 313 -4.06 6.81 24.94
C LEU A 313 -3.10 7.87 24.34
N VAL A 314 -3.55 8.61 23.32
CA VAL A 314 -2.76 9.69 22.70
C VAL A 314 -2.35 10.72 23.76
N TYR A 315 -3.29 11.18 24.58
CA TYR A 315 -3.04 12.26 25.54
C TYR A 315 -2.44 11.77 26.86
N GLU A 316 -2.79 10.57 27.33
CA GLU A 316 -2.32 10.04 28.60
C GLU A 316 -0.91 9.44 28.52
N GLN A 317 -0.55 8.82 27.39
CA GLN A 317 0.71 8.07 27.27
C GLN A 317 1.72 8.73 26.32
N PHE A 318 1.27 9.29 25.18
CA PHE A 318 2.19 9.83 24.18
C PHE A 318 2.54 11.31 24.40
N GLN A 319 1.68 12.07 25.11
CA GLN A 319 1.90 13.49 25.35
C GLN A 319 2.82 13.76 26.55
N CYS A 320 3.81 14.64 26.37
CA CYS A 320 4.59 15.23 27.45
C CYS A 320 3.71 16.11 28.35
N LYS A 321 3.49 15.68 29.59
CA LYS A 321 2.75 16.46 30.61
C LYS A 321 3.67 17.21 31.58
N GLU A 322 4.95 16.86 31.63
CA GLU A 322 5.88 17.48 32.57
C GLU A 322 6.17 18.94 32.21
N GLU A 323 6.33 19.79 33.23
CA GLU A 323 6.80 21.16 33.03
C GLU A 323 8.19 21.17 32.38
N GLY A 324 8.36 22.02 31.37
CA GLY A 324 9.63 22.14 30.67
C GLY A 324 9.47 22.45 29.19
N PRO A 325 10.58 22.44 28.44
CA PRO A 325 10.59 22.83 27.02
C PRO A 325 9.75 21.91 26.11
N LEU A 326 9.51 20.67 26.54
CA LEU A 326 8.75 19.67 25.77
C LEU A 326 7.29 19.59 26.16
N ARG A 327 6.80 20.40 27.12
CA ARG A 327 5.40 20.36 27.56
C ARG A 327 4.45 20.50 26.37
N GLY A 328 3.52 19.57 26.26
CA GLY A 328 2.54 19.47 25.19
C GLY A 328 3.00 18.64 23.99
N MET A 329 4.30 18.38 23.81
CA MET A 329 4.80 17.56 22.70
C MET A 329 4.15 16.18 22.71
N ILE A 330 3.64 15.75 21.56
CA ILE A 330 3.14 14.39 21.35
C ILE A 330 4.23 13.56 20.64
N ARG A 331 4.53 12.40 21.20
CA ARG A 331 5.53 11.45 20.69
C ARG A 331 4.97 10.65 19.53
N TRP A 332 5.87 10.26 18.62
CA TRP A 332 5.48 9.53 17.43
C TRP A 332 5.15 8.06 17.71
N THR A 333 6.09 7.31 18.29
CA THR A 333 5.95 5.86 18.52
C THR A 333 6.71 5.41 19.78
N GLU A 334 6.41 4.21 20.26
CA GLU A 334 7.17 3.52 21.33
C GLU A 334 8.64 3.25 20.95
N GLU A 335 8.92 3.02 19.66
CA GLU A 335 10.27 2.76 19.15
C GLU A 335 11.09 4.06 18.99
N ALA A 336 10.44 5.12 18.51
CA ALA A 336 11.03 6.43 18.25
C ALA A 336 10.52 7.47 19.25
N TRP A 337 10.60 7.14 20.55
CA TRP A 337 10.01 7.89 21.67
C TRP A 337 10.38 9.38 21.73
N GLY A 338 11.52 9.76 21.17
CA GLY A 338 12.00 11.14 21.14
C GLY A 338 11.62 11.94 19.89
N VAL A 339 10.79 11.39 19.00
CA VAL A 339 10.46 12.01 17.70
C VAL A 339 9.06 12.61 17.73
N CYS A 340 8.89 13.77 17.10
CA CYS A 340 7.61 14.44 16.91
C CYS A 340 7.49 14.96 15.48
N TYR A 341 6.55 14.40 14.72
CA TYR A 341 6.13 14.88 13.39
C TYR A 341 4.87 15.73 13.54
N GLN A 342 4.89 16.98 13.10
CA GLN A 342 3.72 17.86 13.21
C GLN A 342 2.54 17.40 12.37
N ASP A 343 2.79 16.76 11.23
CA ASP A 343 1.74 16.20 10.37
C ASP A 343 1.00 15.07 11.10
N ASP A 344 1.74 14.13 11.65
CA ASP A 344 1.24 12.99 12.43
C ASP A 344 0.52 13.45 13.70
N VAL A 345 1.07 14.43 14.41
CA VAL A 345 0.39 15.01 15.58
C VAL A 345 -0.93 15.66 15.17
N ALA A 346 -0.97 16.37 14.04
CA ALA A 346 -2.21 16.98 13.56
C ALA A 346 -3.28 15.93 13.25
N ARG A 347 -2.89 14.84 12.56
CA ARG A 347 -3.79 13.72 12.24
C ARG A 347 -4.24 12.95 13.48
N ALA A 348 -3.41 12.87 14.52
CA ALA A 348 -3.79 12.27 15.78
C ALA A 348 -4.87 13.07 16.54
N ILE A 349 -4.83 14.41 16.48
CA ILE A 349 -5.71 15.30 17.26
C ILE A 349 -6.96 15.79 16.51
N ILE A 350 -6.93 15.85 15.18
CA ILE A 350 -8.08 16.26 14.35
C ILE A 350 -9.35 15.45 14.68
N PRO A 351 -9.29 14.11 14.84
CA PRO A 351 -10.43 13.30 15.25
C PRO A 351 -11.12 13.81 16.53
N GLN A 352 -10.35 14.13 17.56
CA GLN A 352 -10.88 14.66 18.81
C GLN A 352 -11.41 16.10 18.67
N LEU A 353 -10.74 16.94 17.86
CA LEU A 353 -11.27 18.27 17.52
C LEU A 353 -12.63 18.18 16.81
N LEU A 354 -12.78 17.26 15.85
CA LEU A 354 -14.05 17.03 15.16
C LEU A 354 -15.13 16.47 16.10
N ARG A 355 -14.76 15.58 17.02
CA ARG A 355 -15.67 15.13 18.09
C ARG A 355 -16.14 16.31 18.95
N CYS A 356 -15.24 17.17 19.40
CA CYS A 356 -15.59 18.38 20.14
C CYS A 356 -16.52 19.30 19.33
N LEU A 357 -16.28 19.47 18.03
CA LEU A 357 -17.15 20.24 17.14
C LEU A 357 -18.57 19.66 17.07
N TYR A 358 -18.69 18.36 16.83
CA TYR A 358 -19.99 17.73 16.55
C TYR A 358 -20.81 17.40 17.81
N THR A 359 -20.18 17.34 18.99
CA THR A 359 -20.90 17.06 20.25
C THR A 359 -20.96 18.26 21.19
N GLY A 360 -20.15 19.30 20.97
CA GLY A 360 -19.96 20.39 21.92
C GLY A 360 -19.12 20.01 23.15
N SER A 361 -18.54 18.79 23.17
CA SER A 361 -17.64 18.36 24.24
C SER A 361 -16.37 19.23 24.29
N ARG A 362 -15.75 19.27 25.47
CA ARG A 362 -14.43 19.89 25.70
C ARG A 362 -13.37 18.88 26.14
N GLU A 363 -13.71 17.60 26.08
CA GLU A 363 -12.81 16.49 26.40
C GLU A 363 -11.51 16.60 25.59
N HIS A 364 -10.37 16.53 26.28
CA HIS A 364 -9.02 16.71 25.75
C HIS A 364 -8.74 18.04 25.00
N LEU A 365 -9.65 19.01 25.02
CA LEU A 365 -9.43 20.26 24.30
C LEU A 365 -8.24 21.05 24.87
N ASP A 366 -8.05 21.01 26.19
CA ASP A 366 -6.90 21.64 26.84
C ASP A 366 -5.58 20.90 26.51
N ASP A 367 -5.62 19.56 26.43
CA ASP A 367 -4.47 18.75 26.00
C ASP A 367 -4.06 19.09 24.56
N ILE A 368 -5.04 19.27 23.68
CA ILE A 368 -4.81 19.68 22.28
C ILE A 368 -4.24 21.09 22.21
N VAL A 369 -4.72 22.03 23.04
CA VAL A 369 -4.17 23.38 23.13
C VAL A 369 -2.68 23.33 23.51
N GLU A 370 -2.30 22.50 24.48
CA GLU A 370 -0.90 22.33 24.87
C GLU A 370 -0.05 21.75 23.73
N ALA A 371 -0.57 20.75 23.00
CA ALA A 371 0.09 20.17 21.83
C ALA A 371 0.33 21.21 20.73
N LEU A 372 -0.71 21.97 20.37
CA LEU A 372 -0.60 23.01 19.35
C LEU A 372 0.30 24.16 19.80
N ASP A 373 0.31 24.51 21.09
CA ASP A 373 1.23 25.50 21.63
C ASP A 373 2.70 25.03 21.54
N PHE A 374 2.99 23.74 21.79
CA PHE A 374 4.33 23.18 21.52
C PHE A 374 4.69 23.32 20.04
N LEU A 375 3.74 22.99 19.15
CA LEU A 375 3.99 23.07 17.72
C LEU A 375 4.24 24.53 17.26
N ILE A 376 3.47 25.49 17.74
CA ILE A 376 3.68 26.92 17.41
C ILE A 376 5.03 27.41 17.91
N ARG A 377 5.43 27.06 19.14
CA ARG A 377 6.71 27.52 19.73
C ARG A 377 7.93 27.04 18.96
N THR A 378 7.78 25.95 18.19
CA THR A 378 8.84 25.37 17.34
C THR A 378 8.59 25.61 15.85
N THR A 379 7.72 26.57 15.51
CA THR A 379 7.47 27.04 14.14
C THR A 379 8.36 28.20 13.77
N GLY A 380 8.87 28.19 12.54
CA GLY A 380 9.78 29.19 12.00
C GLY A 380 9.14 30.56 11.73
N THR A 381 9.97 31.55 11.48
CA THR A 381 9.55 32.93 11.25
C THR A 381 8.81 33.15 9.93
N ASP A 382 8.90 32.22 8.99
CA ASP A 382 8.10 32.18 7.75
C ASP A 382 6.74 31.49 7.95
N GLY A 383 6.46 30.96 9.15
CA GLY A 383 5.24 30.22 9.46
C GLY A 383 5.34 28.72 9.19
N THR A 384 6.43 28.24 8.58
CA THR A 384 6.67 26.81 8.32
C THR A 384 7.47 26.15 9.42
N ARG A 385 7.24 24.85 9.64
CA ARG A 385 8.08 24.01 10.51
C ARG A 385 9.02 23.17 9.67
N VAL A 386 10.12 22.76 10.30
CA VAL A 386 10.95 21.64 9.80
C VAL A 386 10.14 20.34 9.74
N TYR A 387 10.61 19.34 9.00
CA TYR A 387 9.86 18.09 8.76
C TYR A 387 9.49 17.34 10.04
N ARG A 388 10.37 17.37 11.05
CA ARG A 388 10.12 16.83 12.40
C ARG A 388 11.07 17.45 13.42
N THR A 389 10.79 17.24 14.70
CA THR A 389 11.71 17.56 15.79
C THR A 389 12.16 16.30 16.53
N ASP A 390 13.46 16.19 16.82
CA ASP A 390 14.05 15.10 17.61
C ASP A 390 14.51 15.62 18.98
N ASN A 391 14.02 15.06 20.08
CA ASN A 391 14.33 15.48 21.46
C ASN A 391 15.82 15.56 21.75
N VAL A 392 16.61 14.64 21.19
CA VAL A 392 18.08 14.61 21.33
C VAL A 392 18.76 15.88 20.80
N LYS A 393 18.08 16.64 19.92
CA LYS A 393 18.57 17.90 19.34
C LYS A 393 17.88 19.14 19.91
N LEU A 394 16.80 19.00 20.70
CA LEU A 394 15.99 20.12 21.21
C LEU A 394 16.59 20.77 22.46
N THR A 395 17.80 21.34 22.34
CA THR A 395 18.38 22.20 23.40
C THR A 395 17.67 23.55 23.47
N PRO A 396 17.81 24.33 24.57
CA PRO A 396 17.28 25.70 24.63
C PRO A 396 17.70 26.58 23.46
N GLU A 397 18.96 26.46 23.02
CA GLU A 397 19.49 27.20 21.86
C GLU A 397 18.82 26.74 20.57
N LYS A 398 18.57 25.44 20.40
CA LYS A 398 17.88 24.92 19.23
C LYS A 398 16.42 25.36 19.17
N LEU A 399 15.72 25.36 20.31
CA LEU A 399 14.34 25.86 20.40
C LEU A 399 14.27 27.34 20.03
N GLU A 400 15.21 28.15 20.54
CA GLU A 400 15.27 29.56 20.18
C GLU A 400 15.61 29.76 18.69
N GLN A 401 16.55 28.96 18.16
CA GLN A 401 16.86 28.97 16.73
C GLN A 401 15.62 28.66 15.88
N LEU A 402 14.87 27.60 16.21
CA LEU A 402 13.66 27.23 15.47
C LEU A 402 12.64 28.37 15.45
N ARG A 403 12.44 29.06 16.57
CA ARG A 403 11.48 30.16 16.70
C ARG A 403 11.91 31.44 15.98
N THR A 404 13.21 31.66 15.80
CA THR A 404 13.79 32.92 15.29
C THR A 404 14.31 32.83 13.86
N THR A 405 14.25 31.66 13.22
CA THR A 405 14.68 31.45 11.83
C THR A 405 13.55 30.89 10.97
N PRO A 406 13.58 31.08 9.63
CA PRO A 406 12.58 30.48 8.75
C PRO A 406 12.66 28.95 8.76
N GLY A 407 11.51 28.26 8.72
CA GLY A 407 11.45 26.81 8.60
C GLY A 407 11.88 26.30 7.22
N ASN A 408 11.71 27.13 6.18
CA ASN A 408 12.07 26.84 4.79
C ASN A 408 11.47 25.53 4.27
N LEU A 409 10.25 25.18 4.67
CA LEU A 409 9.59 23.94 4.27
C LEU A 409 8.15 24.21 3.82
N MET A 410 8.02 24.93 2.70
CA MET A 410 6.76 25.15 2.00
C MET A 410 6.30 23.86 1.30
N SER A 411 5.86 22.90 2.11
CA SER A 411 5.37 21.58 1.70
C SER A 411 4.02 21.33 2.35
N ALA A 412 3.05 20.94 1.54
CA ALA A 412 1.75 20.50 2.00
C ALA A 412 1.86 19.20 2.79
N HIS A 413 2.69 18.25 2.34
CA HIS A 413 2.98 17.01 3.06
C HIS A 413 3.35 17.29 4.52
N TYR A 414 4.35 18.13 4.77
CA TYR A 414 4.85 18.30 6.14
C TYR A 414 4.02 19.25 7.01
N ASN A 415 3.25 20.18 6.43
CA ASN A 415 2.69 21.30 7.21
C ASN A 415 1.18 21.54 7.02
N ALA A 416 0.53 21.05 5.97
CA ALA A 416 -0.85 21.45 5.67
C ALA A 416 -1.86 20.98 6.73
N PHE A 417 -1.79 19.72 7.16
CA PHE A 417 -2.70 19.19 8.20
C PHE A 417 -2.44 19.86 9.55
N TYR A 418 -1.19 20.20 9.87
CA TYR A 418 -0.87 21.02 11.04
C TYR A 418 -1.63 22.35 11.05
N TYR A 419 -1.66 23.06 9.92
CA TYR A 419 -2.46 24.29 9.82
C TYR A 419 -3.96 24.02 9.87
N GLY A 420 -4.42 22.92 9.27
CA GLY A 420 -5.80 22.45 9.42
C GLY A 420 -6.22 22.28 10.88
N ALA A 421 -5.41 21.56 11.68
CA ALA A 421 -5.65 21.37 13.10
C ALA A 421 -5.70 22.69 13.88
N LEU A 422 -4.81 23.64 13.56
CA LEU A 422 -4.84 24.98 14.15
C LEU A 422 -6.12 25.76 13.81
N LEU A 423 -6.59 25.69 12.56
CA LEU A 423 -7.82 26.36 12.12
C LEU A 423 -9.05 25.80 12.84
N LEU A 424 -9.15 24.48 12.95
CA LEU A 424 -10.25 23.83 13.65
C LEU A 424 -10.20 24.11 15.16
N ALA A 425 -9.01 24.06 15.77
CA ALA A 425 -8.83 24.45 17.17
C ALA A 425 -9.19 25.92 17.41
N TYR A 426 -8.91 26.83 16.47
CA TYR A 426 -9.35 28.22 16.55
C TYR A 426 -10.88 28.33 16.58
N LYS A 427 -11.61 27.58 15.74
CA LYS A 427 -13.08 27.57 15.76
C LYS A 427 -13.65 27.13 17.11
N LEU A 428 -13.00 26.20 17.80
CA LEU A 428 -13.45 25.65 19.08
C LEU A 428 -13.03 26.48 20.31
N THR A 429 -11.92 27.22 20.21
CA THR A 429 -11.32 27.91 21.37
C THR A 429 -11.34 29.43 21.27
N GLY A 430 -11.47 29.99 20.06
CA GLY A 430 -11.29 31.42 19.80
C GLY A 430 -9.84 31.91 19.95
N ASN A 431 -8.86 31.02 20.14
CA ASN A 431 -7.45 31.40 20.33
C ASN A 431 -6.84 31.97 19.03
N LYS A 432 -6.76 33.29 18.95
CA LYS A 432 -6.27 34.01 17.75
C LYS A 432 -4.84 33.65 17.35
N ARG A 433 -4.01 33.12 18.25
CA ARG A 433 -2.65 32.66 17.91
C ARG A 433 -2.70 31.51 16.91
N PHE A 434 -3.67 30.60 17.06
CA PHE A 434 -3.84 29.47 16.16
C PHE A 434 -4.25 29.92 14.75
N ARG A 435 -5.23 30.82 14.64
CA ARG A 435 -5.59 31.44 13.36
C ARG A 435 -4.39 32.12 12.71
N GLY A 436 -3.64 32.94 13.46
CA GLY A 436 -2.50 33.68 12.93
C GLY A 436 -1.39 32.77 12.39
N ALA A 437 -1.05 31.70 13.12
CA ALA A 437 -0.04 30.74 12.68
C ALA A 437 -0.49 29.97 11.44
N ALA A 438 -1.74 29.50 11.41
CA ALA A 438 -2.26 28.72 10.30
C ALA A 438 -2.38 29.51 8.99
N VAL A 439 -2.94 30.74 9.05
CA VAL A 439 -3.06 31.62 7.88
C VAL A 439 -1.67 31.88 7.30
N LYS A 440 -0.73 32.34 8.12
CA LYS A 440 0.64 32.62 7.67
C LYS A 440 1.31 31.41 7.01
N GLY A 441 1.16 30.22 7.59
CA GLY A 441 1.75 29.00 7.07
C GLY A 441 1.16 28.55 5.74
N LEU A 442 -0.18 28.58 5.60
CA LEU A 442 -0.84 28.25 4.34
C LEU A 442 -0.58 29.30 3.26
N GLU A 443 -0.53 30.59 3.60
CA GLU A 443 -0.11 31.65 2.68
C GLU A 443 1.33 31.43 2.19
N ALA A 444 2.23 31.00 3.07
CA ALA A 444 3.62 30.67 2.69
C ALA A 444 3.68 29.51 1.69
N ILE A 445 2.90 28.44 1.90
CA ILE A 445 2.80 27.33 0.94
C ILE A 445 2.21 27.83 -0.40
N MET A 446 1.10 28.58 -0.35
CA MET A 446 0.43 29.05 -1.56
C MET A 446 1.23 30.11 -2.33
N SER A 447 2.15 30.82 -1.66
CA SER A 447 3.04 31.79 -2.31
C SER A 447 4.01 31.16 -3.31
N VAL A 448 4.32 29.86 -3.15
CA VAL A 448 5.20 29.10 -4.05
C VAL A 448 4.43 28.11 -4.91
N TYR A 449 3.12 27.94 -4.72
CA TYR A 449 2.31 26.99 -5.47
C TYR A 449 2.29 27.30 -6.99
N PRO A 450 2.47 26.29 -7.88
CA PRO A 450 2.48 24.84 -7.64
C PRO A 450 3.86 24.22 -7.33
N GLU A 451 4.89 25.04 -7.18
CA GLU A 451 6.30 24.65 -7.04
C GLU A 451 6.66 24.38 -5.57
N THR A 452 5.76 23.70 -4.83
CA THR A 452 5.99 23.36 -3.42
C THR A 452 7.11 22.33 -3.28
N LYS A 453 7.65 22.21 -2.06
CA LYS A 453 8.55 21.10 -1.73
C LYS A 453 7.73 19.82 -1.62
N ARG A 454 8.08 18.82 -2.45
CA ARG A 454 7.36 17.55 -2.59
C ARG A 454 8.10 16.45 -1.84
N GLU A 455 7.35 15.58 -1.15
CA GLU A 455 7.91 14.35 -0.60
C GLU A 455 7.86 13.22 -1.63
N GLN A 456 6.66 12.86 -2.10
CA GLN A 456 6.42 11.72 -2.99
C GLN A 456 6.06 12.13 -4.42
N SER A 457 5.25 13.18 -4.59
CA SER A 457 4.80 13.62 -5.92
C SER A 457 4.16 15.01 -5.89
N GLU A 458 3.83 15.54 -7.07
CA GLU A 458 3.01 16.74 -7.21
C GLU A 458 1.56 16.48 -6.82
N THR A 459 1.00 15.34 -7.27
CA THR A 459 -0.36 14.92 -6.95
C THR A 459 -0.57 14.85 -5.43
N GLN A 460 0.40 14.31 -4.68
CA GLN A 460 0.37 14.28 -3.22
C GLN A 460 0.14 15.67 -2.62
N GLU A 461 0.91 16.67 -3.07
CA GLU A 461 0.83 18.03 -2.53
C GLU A 461 -0.56 18.64 -2.77
N TYR A 462 -1.15 18.39 -3.93
CA TYR A 462 -2.48 18.91 -4.27
C TYR A 462 -3.56 18.25 -3.41
N CYS A 463 -3.51 16.94 -3.26
CA CYS A 463 -4.47 16.19 -2.44
C CYS A 463 -4.46 16.66 -0.98
N ARG A 464 -3.27 16.89 -0.41
CA ARG A 464 -3.10 17.32 0.99
C ARG A 464 -3.52 18.77 1.26
N LEU A 465 -3.65 19.60 0.24
CA LEU A 465 -4.07 21.00 0.39
C LEU A 465 -5.60 21.17 0.47
N ILE A 466 -6.40 20.22 -0.03
CA ILE A 466 -7.86 20.40 -0.16
C ILE A 466 -8.54 20.67 1.20
N MET A 467 -8.34 19.80 2.19
CA MET A 467 -8.98 19.96 3.51
C MET A 467 -8.49 21.23 4.23
N PRO A 468 -7.17 21.50 4.35
CA PRO A 468 -6.70 22.69 5.05
C PRO A 468 -7.13 24.00 4.38
N LEU A 469 -7.18 24.06 3.05
CA LEU A 469 -7.70 25.24 2.34
C LEU A 469 -9.20 25.40 2.52
N ALA A 470 -9.98 24.31 2.56
CA ALA A 470 -11.40 24.39 2.91
C ALA A 470 -11.61 25.00 4.30
N TRP A 471 -10.87 24.54 5.32
CA TRP A 471 -10.97 25.14 6.65
C TRP A 471 -10.40 26.56 6.72
N LEU A 472 -9.42 26.92 5.88
CA LEU A 472 -8.93 28.28 5.78
C LEU A 472 -10.05 29.21 5.29
N VAL A 473 -10.78 28.81 4.25
CA VAL A 473 -11.98 29.53 3.77
C VAL A 473 -13.01 29.66 4.89
N TRP A 474 -13.26 28.59 5.64
CA TRP A 474 -14.23 28.62 6.75
C TRP A 474 -13.86 29.61 7.85
N VAL A 475 -12.57 29.74 8.15
CA VAL A 475 -12.07 30.57 9.25
C VAL A 475 -11.90 32.04 8.84
N THR A 476 -11.52 32.32 7.59
CA THR A 476 -11.24 33.70 7.17
C THR A 476 -12.37 34.35 6.40
N GLY A 477 -13.16 33.58 5.63
CA GLY A 477 -14.16 34.13 4.70
C GLY A 477 -13.55 34.91 3.53
N GLU A 478 -12.24 34.86 3.32
CA GLU A 478 -11.56 35.69 2.33
C GLU A 478 -11.67 35.11 0.91
N ALA A 479 -11.96 35.99 -0.07
CA ALA A 479 -12.12 35.60 -1.47
C ALA A 479 -10.86 34.94 -2.05
N THR A 480 -9.66 35.44 -1.69
CA THR A 480 -8.38 34.87 -2.14
C THR A 480 -8.19 33.44 -1.66
N HIS A 481 -8.56 33.12 -0.42
CA HIS A 481 -8.44 31.75 0.10
C HIS A 481 -9.44 30.81 -0.58
N ARG A 482 -10.62 31.32 -0.96
CA ARG A 482 -11.57 30.58 -1.79
C ARG A 482 -10.99 30.32 -3.18
N GLU A 483 -10.40 31.32 -3.82
CA GLU A 483 -9.72 31.15 -5.11
C GLU A 483 -8.64 30.07 -5.03
N TRP A 484 -7.86 30.01 -3.95
CA TRP A 484 -6.84 28.97 -3.75
C TRP A 484 -7.42 27.55 -3.68
N LEU A 485 -8.49 27.34 -2.90
CA LEU A 485 -9.17 26.05 -2.84
C LEU A 485 -9.62 25.59 -4.23
N TYR A 486 -10.25 26.48 -5.00
CA TYR A 486 -10.75 26.16 -6.34
C TYR A 486 -9.60 25.97 -7.34
N ARG A 487 -8.52 26.74 -7.22
CA ARG A 487 -7.31 26.57 -8.04
C ARG A 487 -6.70 25.19 -7.84
N VAL A 488 -6.44 24.79 -6.59
CA VAL A 488 -5.85 23.48 -6.28
C VAL A 488 -6.78 22.34 -6.73
N SER A 489 -8.08 22.46 -6.46
CA SER A 489 -9.07 21.48 -6.89
C SER A 489 -9.13 21.34 -8.42
N GLY A 490 -9.08 22.48 -9.14
CA GLY A 490 -9.08 22.52 -10.60
C GLY A 490 -7.79 21.97 -11.20
N ASP A 491 -6.64 22.31 -10.63
CA ASP A 491 -5.33 21.80 -11.06
C ASP A 491 -5.22 20.29 -10.84
N LEU A 492 -5.77 19.76 -9.74
CA LEU A 492 -5.86 18.33 -9.46
C LEU A 492 -6.69 17.56 -10.52
N GLN A 493 -7.69 18.19 -11.14
CA GLN A 493 -8.49 17.53 -12.20
C GLN A 493 -7.66 17.13 -13.43
N LYS A 494 -6.47 17.72 -13.63
CA LYS A 494 -5.56 17.34 -14.73
C LYS A 494 -5.06 15.90 -14.63
N PHE A 495 -5.07 15.33 -13.42
CA PHE A 495 -4.60 13.97 -13.15
C PHE A 495 -5.74 12.97 -12.95
N LYS A 496 -6.98 13.39 -13.17
CA LYS A 496 -8.15 12.54 -12.95
C LYS A 496 -8.18 11.39 -13.95
N HIS A 497 -8.40 10.18 -13.45
CA HIS A 497 -8.69 9.00 -14.23
C HIS A 497 -10.20 8.73 -14.31
N ASP A 498 -10.64 8.03 -15.35
CA ASP A 498 -12.06 7.70 -15.57
C ASP A 498 -12.67 6.87 -14.45
N CYS A 499 -11.84 6.15 -13.68
CA CYS A 499 -12.28 5.42 -12.49
C CYS A 499 -12.79 6.33 -11.35
N GLY A 500 -12.43 7.63 -11.36
CA GLY A 500 -12.83 8.62 -10.35
C GLY A 500 -11.70 9.08 -9.42
N ALA A 501 -10.56 8.37 -9.40
CA ALA A 501 -9.35 8.72 -8.65
C ALA A 501 -8.38 9.58 -9.48
N TYR A 502 -7.24 9.93 -8.87
CA TYR A 502 -6.19 10.75 -9.48
C TYR A 502 -4.89 9.96 -9.58
N LEU A 503 -4.26 10.01 -10.76
CA LEU A 503 -2.98 9.36 -11.02
C LEU A 503 -1.83 10.12 -10.38
N GLU A 504 -0.81 9.39 -9.99
CA GLU A 504 0.44 9.97 -9.51
C GLU A 504 1.20 10.66 -10.65
N TRP A 505 1.69 11.87 -10.36
CA TRP A 505 2.43 12.69 -11.31
C TRP A 505 3.44 13.58 -10.58
N ASP A 506 4.62 13.78 -11.14
CA ASP A 506 5.62 14.72 -10.60
C ASP A 506 6.42 15.43 -11.70
N ASP A 507 6.05 16.69 -12.01
CA ASP A 507 6.78 17.48 -13.00
C ASP A 507 8.23 17.72 -12.58
N GLY A 508 9.14 17.32 -13.48
CA GLY A 508 10.58 17.43 -13.28
C GLY A 508 11.16 16.43 -12.27
N TYR A 509 10.36 15.48 -11.76
CA TYR A 509 10.78 14.47 -10.79
C TYR A 509 11.51 15.07 -9.57
N ARG A 510 10.87 16.06 -8.94
CA ARG A 510 11.43 16.91 -7.88
C ARG A 510 11.12 16.43 -6.47
N ALA A 511 10.29 15.40 -6.34
CA ALA A 511 10.00 14.74 -5.08
C ALA A 511 11.29 14.28 -4.37
N SER A 512 11.37 14.57 -3.07
CA SER A 512 12.56 14.26 -2.26
C SER A 512 12.75 12.76 -2.07
N MET A 513 11.65 12.00 -2.00
CA MET A 513 11.62 10.54 -1.85
C MET A 513 11.56 9.85 -3.21
N ARG A 514 12.31 10.34 -4.20
CA ARG A 514 12.58 9.59 -5.44
C ARG A 514 13.94 8.93 -5.37
N HIS A 515 14.12 8.09 -4.35
CA HIS A 515 15.37 7.37 -4.15
C HIS A 515 15.60 6.28 -5.19
N GLU A 516 16.86 5.86 -5.34
CA GLU A 516 17.15 4.61 -6.03
C GLU A 516 16.51 3.44 -5.29
N ILE A 517 16.18 2.39 -6.05
CA ILE A 517 15.50 1.19 -5.56
C ILE A 517 16.14 0.68 -4.27
N GLY A 518 15.33 0.58 -3.21
CA GLY A 518 15.75 0.02 -1.94
C GLY A 518 16.68 0.91 -1.11
N LYS A 519 16.89 2.19 -1.48
CA LYS A 519 17.71 3.15 -0.71
C LYS A 519 16.91 4.05 0.24
N GLY A 520 15.58 3.98 0.24
CA GLY A 520 14.70 4.75 1.10
C GLY A 520 13.25 4.67 0.64
N GLU A 521 12.41 5.57 1.16
CA GLU A 521 11.04 5.77 0.65
C GLU A 521 11.07 6.12 -0.84
N SER A 522 10.08 5.63 -1.58
CA SER A 522 10.00 5.82 -3.01
C SER A 522 8.57 6.08 -3.47
N SER A 523 8.44 7.00 -4.41
CA SER A 523 7.21 7.16 -5.18
C SER A 523 6.87 5.87 -5.93
N LEU A 524 5.59 5.56 -6.05
CA LEU A 524 5.14 4.38 -6.80
C LEU A 524 5.32 4.54 -8.31
N ILE A 525 5.48 5.77 -8.81
CA ILE A 525 5.67 6.02 -10.24
C ILE A 525 7.13 5.85 -10.63
N ALA A 526 7.36 5.03 -11.65
CA ALA A 526 8.66 5.00 -12.30
C ALA A 526 8.79 6.22 -13.22
N LYS A 527 7.71 6.58 -13.92
CA LYS A 527 7.61 7.74 -14.80
C LYS A 527 6.18 8.31 -14.80
N ASN A 528 6.08 9.59 -15.15
CA ASN A 528 4.80 10.24 -15.42
C ASN A 528 4.08 9.51 -16.56
N GLY A 529 2.78 9.23 -16.35
CA GLY A 529 1.95 8.44 -17.26
C GLY A 529 1.83 6.96 -16.90
N ASP A 530 2.53 6.47 -15.87
CA ASP A 530 2.21 5.18 -15.26
C ASP A 530 0.79 5.28 -14.62
N PRO A 531 -0.13 4.31 -14.85
CA PRO A 531 -1.52 4.40 -14.41
C PRO A 531 -1.70 4.06 -12.92
N VAL A 532 -0.84 4.60 -12.05
CA VAL A 532 -0.81 4.27 -10.62
C VAL A 532 -1.55 5.31 -9.80
N ILE A 533 -2.40 4.81 -8.91
CA ILE A 533 -3.08 5.55 -7.86
C ILE A 533 -2.39 5.20 -6.53
N ASP A 534 -1.94 6.22 -5.81
CA ASP A 534 -1.38 6.08 -4.44
C ASP A 534 -2.47 6.40 -3.39
N LEU A 535 -2.84 5.39 -2.60
CA LEU A 535 -3.80 5.44 -1.48
C LEU A 535 -3.12 5.56 -0.11
N LEU A 536 -1.84 5.89 -0.06
CA LEU A 536 -1.13 6.23 1.17
C LEU A 536 -0.78 7.72 1.24
N TYR A 537 -0.32 8.27 0.12
CA TYR A 537 0.22 9.63 0.09
C TYR A 537 -0.67 10.64 -0.65
N SER A 538 -1.57 10.20 -1.53
CA SER A 538 -2.36 11.11 -2.38
C SER A 538 -3.86 10.93 -2.20
N ASN A 539 -4.45 9.89 -2.77
CA ASN A 539 -5.90 9.81 -2.95
C ASN A 539 -6.66 9.60 -1.63
N ASN A 540 -6.02 9.03 -0.61
CA ASN A 540 -6.59 8.76 0.71
C ASN A 540 -7.03 10.00 1.49
N TRP A 541 -6.45 11.17 1.22
CA TRP A 541 -6.83 12.42 1.89
C TRP A 541 -8.13 13.03 1.35
N LEU A 542 -8.47 12.70 0.10
CA LEU A 542 -9.53 13.35 -0.65
C LEU A 542 -10.96 13.00 -0.20
N PRO A 543 -11.28 11.82 0.37
CA PRO A 543 -12.60 11.55 0.92
C PRO A 543 -12.95 12.54 2.04
N LEU A 544 -12.02 12.81 2.96
CA LEU A 544 -12.18 13.84 3.97
C LEU A 544 -12.07 15.25 3.36
N GLY A 545 -11.11 15.48 2.47
CA GLY A 545 -10.91 16.78 1.82
C GLY A 545 -12.12 17.30 1.07
N PHE A 546 -12.68 16.51 0.15
CA PHE A 546 -13.81 16.94 -0.66
C PHE A 546 -15.10 17.07 0.15
N ILE A 547 -15.36 16.17 1.10
CA ILE A 547 -16.58 16.30 1.91
C ILE A 547 -16.52 17.52 2.83
N GLN A 548 -15.34 17.83 3.39
CA GLN A 548 -15.13 19.04 4.19
C GLN A 548 -15.21 20.31 3.32
N ALA A 549 -14.65 20.29 2.11
CA ALA A 549 -14.79 21.38 1.14
C ALA A 549 -16.26 21.62 0.78
N TYR A 550 -17.04 20.57 0.58
CA TYR A 550 -18.49 20.66 0.39
C TYR A 550 -19.18 21.25 1.61
N PHE A 551 -18.91 20.77 2.82
CA PHE A 551 -19.56 21.28 4.03
C PHE A 551 -19.29 22.78 4.26
N VAL A 552 -18.06 23.23 4.03
CA VAL A 552 -17.68 24.65 4.19
C VAL A 552 -18.30 25.51 3.09
N THR A 553 -18.16 25.10 1.83
CA THR A 553 -18.51 25.97 0.69
C THR A 553 -19.98 25.86 0.28
N LYS A 554 -20.63 24.73 0.62
CA LYS A 554 -21.95 24.30 0.14
C LYS A 554 -22.03 24.19 -1.39
N ASP A 555 -20.90 24.10 -2.07
CA ASP A 555 -20.84 23.93 -3.53
C ASP A 555 -20.92 22.45 -3.89
N ALA A 556 -21.96 22.08 -4.63
CA ALA A 556 -22.22 20.72 -5.11
C ALA A 556 -21.07 20.15 -5.97
N HIS A 557 -20.18 20.99 -6.52
CA HIS A 557 -18.98 20.54 -7.22
C HIS A 557 -18.11 19.63 -6.35
N PHE A 558 -17.86 20.01 -5.09
CA PHE A 558 -17.04 19.19 -4.18
C PHE A 558 -17.75 17.90 -3.77
N LYS A 559 -19.09 17.94 -3.62
CA LYS A 559 -19.88 16.72 -3.39
C LYS A 559 -19.76 15.77 -4.58
N TRP A 560 -19.87 16.27 -5.80
CA TRP A 560 -19.69 15.47 -7.01
C TRP A 560 -18.28 14.84 -7.07
N LEU A 561 -17.22 15.60 -6.75
CA LEU A 561 -15.86 15.06 -6.68
C LEU A 561 -15.74 13.94 -5.64
N TRP A 562 -16.34 14.13 -4.46
CA TRP A 562 -16.41 13.11 -3.43
C TRP A 562 -17.14 11.85 -3.92
N GLU A 563 -18.27 11.99 -4.63
CA GLU A 563 -19.04 10.84 -5.14
C GLU A 563 -18.27 10.03 -6.20
N GLN A 564 -17.53 10.71 -7.09
CA GLN A 564 -16.67 10.03 -8.06
C GLN A 564 -15.58 9.21 -7.36
N LEU A 565 -14.90 9.82 -6.39
CA LEU A 565 -13.86 9.14 -5.62
C LEU A 565 -14.43 8.02 -4.74
N ALA A 566 -15.59 8.23 -4.11
CA ALA A 566 -16.25 7.20 -3.31
C ALA A 566 -16.64 5.99 -4.17
N GLY A 567 -17.09 6.23 -5.41
CA GLY A 567 -17.31 5.17 -6.39
C GLY A 567 -16.04 4.38 -6.71
N PHE A 568 -14.91 5.07 -6.92
CA PHE A 568 -13.60 4.42 -7.07
C PHE A 568 -13.26 3.56 -5.84
N LEU A 569 -13.38 4.10 -4.62
CA LEU A 569 -12.98 3.42 -3.39
C LEU A 569 -13.84 2.17 -3.13
N VAL A 570 -15.14 2.21 -3.40
CA VAL A 570 -16.01 1.02 -3.38
C VAL A 570 -15.51 -0.03 -4.38
N SER A 571 -15.12 0.40 -5.58
CA SER A 571 -14.60 -0.51 -6.60
C SER A 571 -13.24 -1.11 -6.19
N ALA A 572 -12.33 -0.30 -5.66
CA ALA A 572 -10.97 -0.70 -5.32
C ALA A 572 -10.85 -1.47 -4.00
N GLN A 573 -11.91 -1.53 -3.18
CA GLN A 573 -11.88 -2.24 -1.90
C GLN A 573 -11.62 -3.74 -2.11
N ILE A 574 -10.70 -4.28 -1.31
CA ILE A 574 -10.32 -5.68 -1.36
C ILE A 574 -11.44 -6.55 -0.76
N HIS A 575 -11.83 -7.59 -1.50
CA HIS A 575 -12.67 -8.68 -1.00
C HIS A 575 -11.87 -9.96 -0.98
N SER A 576 -11.78 -10.61 0.18
CA SER A 576 -10.91 -11.74 0.41
C SER A 576 -11.45 -12.67 1.49
N GLY A 577 -11.05 -13.94 1.46
CA GLY A 577 -11.23 -14.85 2.58
C GLY A 577 -10.22 -14.63 3.72
N ASP A 578 -9.13 -13.88 3.47
CA ASP A 578 -8.12 -13.54 4.47
C ASP A 578 -8.55 -12.29 5.26
N PRO A 579 -8.84 -12.41 6.57
CA PRO A 579 -9.25 -11.28 7.41
C PRO A 579 -8.23 -10.13 7.46
N MET A 580 -6.95 -10.42 7.18
CA MET A 580 -5.88 -9.42 7.21
C MET A 580 -6.02 -8.39 6.09
N ILE A 581 -6.66 -8.74 4.97
CA ILE A 581 -6.84 -7.84 3.81
C ILE A 581 -8.31 -7.63 3.42
N ASP A 582 -9.24 -8.41 3.97
CA ASP A 582 -10.66 -8.33 3.63
C ASP A 582 -11.34 -7.03 4.13
N GLY A 583 -11.70 -6.16 3.19
CA GLY A 583 -12.27 -4.84 3.45
C GLY A 583 -11.25 -3.71 3.42
N ALA A 584 -9.98 -4.01 3.15
CA ALA A 584 -8.91 -3.02 3.12
C ALA A 584 -8.68 -2.38 1.75
N TRP A 585 -7.86 -1.33 1.74
CA TRP A 585 -7.23 -0.76 0.55
C TRP A 585 -5.71 -0.84 0.73
N ALA A 586 -5.01 -1.41 -0.25
CA ALA A 586 -3.55 -1.37 -0.30
C ALA A 586 -3.07 -0.03 -0.87
N ARG A 587 -1.81 0.32 -0.63
CA ARG A 587 -1.20 1.58 -1.08
C ARG A 587 -1.36 1.77 -2.59
N ALA A 588 -0.97 0.80 -3.41
CA ALA A 588 -0.98 0.96 -4.87
C ALA A 588 -2.24 0.36 -5.50
N PHE A 589 -2.78 1.06 -6.49
CA PHE A 589 -3.79 0.52 -7.39
C PHE A 589 -3.45 0.91 -8.84
N ASP A 590 -3.33 -0.07 -9.72
CA ASP A 590 -3.18 0.17 -11.16
C ASP A 590 -4.57 0.33 -11.77
N ALA A 591 -4.85 1.53 -12.29
CA ALA A 591 -6.17 1.92 -12.76
C ALA A 591 -6.59 1.22 -14.07
N GLU A 592 -5.62 0.76 -14.87
CA GLU A 592 -5.85 0.10 -16.16
C GLU A 592 -5.99 -1.42 -15.98
N LYS A 593 -5.19 -1.99 -15.06
CA LYS A 593 -5.25 -3.42 -14.72
C LYS A 593 -6.35 -3.74 -13.71
N ALA A 594 -6.84 -2.73 -12.99
CA ALA A 594 -7.81 -2.85 -11.92
C ALA A 594 -7.37 -3.87 -10.85
N GLU A 595 -6.13 -3.75 -10.36
CA GLU A 595 -5.57 -4.61 -9.32
C GLU A 595 -4.53 -3.87 -8.46
N VAL A 596 -4.11 -4.49 -7.35
CA VAL A 596 -3.03 -3.96 -6.50
C VAL A 596 -1.69 -4.19 -7.22
N PHE A 597 -1.17 -3.15 -7.85
CA PHE A 597 0.06 -3.19 -8.62
C PHE A 597 0.72 -1.81 -8.74
N GLY A 598 2.05 -1.78 -8.70
CA GLY A 598 2.86 -0.56 -8.80
C GLY A 598 4.34 -0.88 -8.60
N SER A 599 5.20 0.15 -8.64
CA SER A 599 6.64 -0.03 -8.41
C SER A 599 6.94 -0.49 -6.97
N PRO A 600 7.70 -1.59 -6.77
CA PRO A 600 8.10 -2.09 -5.45
C PRO A 600 9.37 -1.39 -4.91
N ALA A 601 9.73 -0.20 -5.42
CA ALA A 601 11.01 0.44 -5.13
C ALA A 601 11.15 0.94 -3.68
N ASP A 602 10.03 1.18 -3.01
CA ASP A 602 9.94 1.67 -1.64
C ASP A 602 10.40 0.62 -0.61
N VAL A 603 11.23 1.03 0.35
CA VAL A 603 11.74 0.12 1.40
C VAL A 603 10.73 -0.19 2.50
N GLY A 604 9.79 0.71 2.81
CA GLY A 604 8.86 0.58 3.92
C GLY A 604 7.45 0.24 3.45
N TRP A 605 6.91 1.09 2.57
CA TRP A 605 5.51 1.11 2.19
C TRP A 605 5.32 0.78 0.72
N GLY A 606 5.76 -0.38 0.24
CA GLY A 606 5.54 -0.77 -1.15
C GLY A 606 4.05 -1.01 -1.52
N PRO A 607 3.76 -1.50 -2.74
CA PRO A 607 2.42 -1.59 -3.31
C PRO A 607 1.34 -2.21 -2.41
N TRP A 608 1.72 -3.24 -1.66
CA TRP A 608 0.81 -4.05 -0.84
C TRP A 608 0.72 -3.61 0.62
N SER A 609 1.41 -2.54 1.02
CA SER A 609 1.26 -1.99 2.36
C SER A 609 -0.17 -1.51 2.58
N ILE A 610 -0.73 -1.80 3.75
CA ILE A 610 -2.04 -1.35 4.19
C ILE A 610 -1.84 -0.65 5.52
N GLU A 611 -1.86 0.68 5.50
CA GLU A 611 -1.70 1.50 6.70
C GLU A 611 -3.06 1.71 7.39
N SER A 612 -3.12 1.41 8.69
CA SER A 612 -4.33 1.49 9.50
C SER A 612 -4.77 2.93 9.76
N GLY A 613 -3.80 3.84 9.95
CA GLY A 613 -3.96 5.28 9.89
C GLY A 613 -4.13 5.73 8.43
N TRP A 614 -3.40 6.78 8.02
CA TRP A 614 -3.13 7.24 6.64
C TRP A 614 -4.07 6.74 5.52
N THR A 615 -4.11 5.44 5.23
CA THR A 615 -5.04 4.83 4.27
C THR A 615 -6.42 4.53 4.89
N MET A 616 -6.49 3.54 5.78
CA MET A 616 -7.75 2.93 6.20
C MET A 616 -8.64 3.89 6.99
N ALA A 617 -8.08 4.59 7.99
CA ALA A 617 -8.85 5.48 8.85
C ALA A 617 -9.35 6.72 8.11
N GLU A 618 -8.52 7.31 7.26
CA GLU A 618 -8.84 8.52 6.49
C GLU A 618 -9.94 8.24 5.45
N ILE A 619 -9.79 7.16 4.68
CA ILE A 619 -10.80 6.73 3.70
C ILE A 619 -12.11 6.43 4.40
N THR A 620 -12.09 5.59 5.46
CA THR A 620 -13.30 5.20 6.19
C THR A 620 -14.02 6.41 6.77
N SER A 621 -13.27 7.35 7.37
CA SER A 621 -13.82 8.57 7.94
C SER A 621 -14.48 9.46 6.89
N GLY A 622 -13.81 9.70 5.76
CA GLY A 622 -14.36 10.53 4.70
C GLY A 622 -15.59 9.92 4.04
N LEU A 623 -15.64 8.60 3.91
CA LEU A 623 -16.85 7.89 3.46
C LEU A 623 -18.00 8.04 4.46
N MET A 624 -17.75 7.80 5.75
CA MET A 624 -18.76 7.92 6.80
C MET A 624 -19.27 9.36 6.98
N MET A 625 -18.41 10.37 6.83
CA MET A 625 -18.84 11.77 6.87
C MET A 625 -19.82 12.09 5.73
N GLY A 626 -19.60 11.55 4.53
CA GLY A 626 -20.54 11.72 3.43
C GLY A 626 -21.89 11.04 3.67
N LEU A 627 -21.92 9.92 4.42
CA LEU A 627 -23.17 9.29 4.87
C LEU A 627 -23.87 10.08 5.98
N LEU A 628 -23.12 10.87 6.75
CA LEU A 628 -23.62 11.72 7.84
C LEU A 628 -23.88 13.17 7.39
N GLU A 629 -23.90 13.45 6.09
CA GLU A 629 -24.02 14.79 5.52
C GLU A 629 -25.10 15.64 6.20
N GLU A 630 -26.34 15.13 6.29
CA GLU A 630 -27.47 15.87 6.88
C GLU A 630 -27.23 16.28 8.34
N ARG A 631 -26.44 15.49 9.07
CA ARG A 631 -26.12 15.73 10.48
C ARG A 631 -24.91 16.60 10.68
N LEU A 632 -23.93 16.54 9.79
CA LEU A 632 -22.65 17.27 9.92
C LEU A 632 -22.70 18.66 9.28
N LEU A 633 -23.41 18.82 8.17
CA LEU A 633 -23.51 20.10 7.45
C LEU A 633 -23.95 21.29 8.33
N PRO A 634 -24.89 21.15 9.31
CA PRO A 634 -25.29 22.26 10.18
C PRO A 634 -24.15 22.87 11.02
N PHE A 635 -23.11 22.12 11.33
CA PHE A 635 -21.96 22.62 12.12
C PHE A 635 -21.09 23.62 11.36
N TYR A 636 -21.30 23.76 10.05
CA TYR A 636 -20.54 24.65 9.16
C TYR A 636 -21.34 25.89 8.73
N ALA A 637 -22.52 26.12 9.33
CA ALA A 637 -23.48 27.14 8.91
C ALA A 637 -22.98 28.59 8.96
N ASP A 638 -21.96 28.90 9.78
CA ASP A 638 -21.35 30.25 9.87
C ASP A 638 -20.65 30.71 8.58
N ALA A 639 -20.48 29.85 7.57
CA ALA A 639 -19.74 30.17 6.34
C ALA A 639 -20.50 31.09 5.35
N ALA A 640 -21.75 31.47 5.64
CA ALA A 640 -22.64 32.19 4.71
C ALA A 640 -22.72 33.72 4.95
N ALA A 641 -21.80 34.32 5.70
CA ALA A 641 -21.71 35.77 5.86
C ALA A 641 -20.36 36.29 5.36
N GLY A 642 -20.25 36.49 4.04
CA GLY A 642 -19.10 37.08 3.37
C GLY A 642 -19.35 37.21 1.88
#